data_AF-A0A421J662-F1
#
_entry.id   AF-A0A421J662-F1
#
_cell.length_a   1.000
_cell.length_b   1.000
_cell.length_c   1.000
_cell.angle_alpha   90.00
_cell.angle_beta   90.00
_cell.angle_gamma   90.00
#
_symmetry.space_group_name_H-M   'P 1'
#
loop_
_entity.id
_entity.type
_entity.pdbx_description
1 polymer ?
#
loop_
_entity_poly.entity_id
_entity_poly.type
_entity_poly.pdbx_seq_one_letter_code
_entity_poly.pdbx_strand_id
1 'polypeptide(L)'
;MRCIALDLMFKFGLHVLILFFYFYFFQSSQIKVYKKSGIDDVAKISDIVSDPNFRKDEEITFIVENQDEPVGNRENATFLVLCRNYEVYDILKTIQNVQDRFNHRYNYDWVFLNDERFDGNFITSVTSFIRGGRVSFGKVARSHWSYPDWVDLDHARHMRQQLAAKDVVYAESESYRHMCRFYSGFFYKHPLVRQYQYYWRVEPDVEFLCDIDEDPFYVMRSTGKKYGFAISMFEYSETIPTLWTHFQTYIKGKGKSLDFVQNPDNSYNLCHFWSNFEIADVSLFDNPHYDGLFQYLDSTGGTFVRRLGNAIILKLNMALRIPRRHKKRYSLVLWLVVVFLVVFVAGRKLGDSGSPTVIVSDYDVGDIFSRFWRKPARPKDKTVPYFRTDAATRTGKQGSQVHLSPEVAVGVGAVSAEEKLSTIESMHRKVDENHQRLNLGRDFYDKVFSVLADGAPSVEQLDRYRTEERIYHARYTTREEELADDIVFSEAYLGSFLQLTAEEQQSMQQSHSYAVTNIPHHAPEGLYSGNGIVYVGGGKYNWLAMLSIKQLRETGCKLPIEIVIPKLDEYEPDLCLNIFPALGARCIFLPYMLSGDDTTSAVSKFKFKGYQYKALAIMVSSFENVLLLDGDNIPVGNPDHLFTEKPFTNNGFIVWPDFWKRTVSPAYYQIAGIQVSQTQLHPRYDEVAGKYEQIPVDNSPLDLSSVPLHQRKGAIPDPTSESGQLMISKSSHMQALILALYYNIYGPTHFYPLFSQGSDGEGDKETFLAATCALDKPFYQVAKFLNALGYIDNNKQFVGTGMGQFDPVDDYKRALAQKTSVKEKEPKLLFLHANFPKLDPWILKTENKIFDENGKRFRLYGTSMRLKTGVDFEMVMYKNMHHLLCELNIKFETFSAVNREDLCQEINVHIKYLSDTEHLLE
;
A
#
# COMPACT_ATOMS: atom_id res chain seq x y z
N MET A 1 -55.27 -42.78 38.22
CA MET A 1 -55.30 -41.29 38.20
C MET A 1 -53.94 -40.62 38.44
N ARG A 2 -53.07 -41.11 39.34
CA ARG A 2 -51.74 -40.48 39.59
C ARG A 2 -50.73 -40.56 38.42
N CYS A 3 -50.74 -41.61 37.59
CA CYS A 3 -49.81 -41.71 36.45
C CYS A 3 -50.16 -40.82 35.25
N ILE A 4 -51.45 -40.50 35.03
CA ILE A 4 -51.87 -39.63 33.91
C ILE A 4 -51.56 -38.16 34.23
N ALA A 5 -51.65 -37.78 35.51
CA ALA A 5 -51.28 -36.43 35.95
C ALA A 5 -49.76 -36.17 35.85
N LEU A 6 -48.92 -37.18 36.11
CA LEU A 6 -47.47 -37.04 35.95
C LEU A 6 -47.05 -36.89 34.48
N ASP A 7 -47.66 -37.65 33.57
CA ASP A 7 -47.31 -37.59 32.14
C ASP A 7 -47.80 -36.27 31.49
N LEU A 8 -48.94 -35.73 31.95
CA LEU A 8 -49.37 -34.38 31.55
C LEU A 8 -48.45 -33.29 32.10
N MET A 9 -48.02 -33.37 33.38
CA MET A 9 -47.08 -32.39 33.94
C MET A 9 -45.70 -32.44 33.28
N PHE A 10 -45.23 -33.64 32.89
CA PHE A 10 -43.95 -33.78 32.20
C PHE A 10 -44.00 -33.24 30.76
N LYS A 11 -45.10 -33.50 30.03
CA LYS A 11 -45.30 -32.96 28.67
C LYS A 11 -45.54 -31.46 28.67
N PHE A 12 -46.26 -30.93 29.66
CA PHE A 12 -46.46 -29.49 29.82
C PHE A 12 -45.17 -28.79 30.28
N GLY A 13 -44.42 -29.40 31.20
CA GLY A 13 -43.10 -28.91 31.62
C GLY A 13 -42.07 -28.92 30.50
N LEU A 14 -42.08 -29.94 29.64
CA LEU A 14 -41.21 -30.02 28.45
C LEU A 14 -41.62 -29.00 27.37
N HIS A 15 -42.92 -28.76 27.15
CA HIS A 15 -43.38 -27.71 26.23
C HIS A 15 -43.07 -26.31 26.75
N VAL A 16 -43.19 -26.08 28.06
CA VAL A 16 -42.80 -24.82 28.68
C VAL A 16 -41.29 -24.64 28.62
N LEU A 17 -40.48 -25.68 28.85
CA LEU A 17 -39.02 -25.62 28.70
C LEU A 17 -38.57 -25.43 27.25
N ILE A 18 -39.25 -26.06 26.27
CA ILE A 18 -38.98 -25.85 24.85
C ILE A 18 -39.39 -24.44 24.46
N LEU A 19 -40.54 -23.93 24.90
CA LEU A 19 -40.94 -22.54 24.67
C LEU A 19 -40.01 -21.56 25.37
N PHE A 20 -39.54 -21.84 26.59
CA PHE A 20 -38.56 -21.02 27.30
C PHE A 20 -37.21 -21.07 26.59
N PHE A 21 -36.74 -22.23 26.13
CA PHE A 21 -35.54 -22.34 25.30
C PHE A 21 -35.71 -21.64 23.97
N TYR A 22 -36.88 -21.75 23.31
CA TYR A 22 -37.17 -21.05 22.06
C TYR A 22 -37.19 -19.54 22.29
N PHE A 23 -37.78 -19.06 23.38
CA PHE A 23 -37.84 -17.65 23.76
C PHE A 23 -36.46 -17.13 24.18
N TYR A 24 -35.67 -17.90 24.94
CA TYR A 24 -34.33 -17.52 25.41
C TYR A 24 -33.27 -17.58 24.29
N PHE A 25 -33.40 -18.51 23.35
CA PHE A 25 -32.52 -18.60 22.17
C PHE A 25 -32.89 -17.56 21.10
N PHE A 26 -34.17 -17.16 20.98
CA PHE A 26 -34.57 -16.03 20.12
C PHE A 26 -34.45 -14.65 20.80
N GLN A 27 -34.28 -14.56 22.12
CA GLN A 27 -34.09 -13.28 22.83
C GLN A 27 -32.64 -12.77 22.87
N SER A 28 -31.66 -13.48 22.31
CA SER A 28 -30.24 -13.06 22.35
C SER A 28 -29.68 -12.49 21.05
N SER A 29 -30.48 -12.28 19.99
CA SER A 29 -30.03 -11.47 18.85
C SER A 29 -31.11 -10.47 18.47
N GLN A 30 -30.87 -9.19 18.76
CA GLN A 30 -31.76 -8.10 18.36
C GLN A 30 -31.60 -7.88 16.84
N ILE A 31 -32.28 -8.68 16.03
CA ILE A 31 -32.30 -8.50 14.57
C ILE A 31 -33.16 -7.27 14.26
N LYS A 32 -32.56 -6.23 13.69
CA LYS A 32 -33.28 -5.05 13.20
C LYS A 32 -33.38 -5.13 11.68
N VAL A 33 -34.61 -5.18 11.18
CA VAL A 33 -34.92 -5.26 9.74
C VAL A 33 -35.50 -3.93 9.27
N TYR A 34 -34.91 -3.36 8.23
CA TYR A 34 -35.33 -2.10 7.61
C TYR A 34 -35.69 -2.34 6.15
N LYS A 35 -36.81 -1.76 5.70
CA LYS A 35 -37.22 -1.85 4.30
C LYS A 35 -36.70 -0.63 3.54
N LYS A 36 -36.13 -0.86 2.36
CA LYS A 36 -35.63 0.17 1.45
C LYS A 36 -36.37 0.06 0.11
N SER A 37 -37.10 1.11 -0.24
CA SER A 37 -37.84 1.24 -1.51
C SER A 37 -37.19 2.24 -2.48
N GLY A 38 -36.29 3.09 -1.97
CA GLY A 38 -35.60 4.11 -2.76
C GLY A 38 -34.57 4.87 -1.94
N ILE A 39 -34.03 5.94 -2.51
CA ILE A 39 -32.93 6.72 -1.91
C ILE A 39 -33.35 7.45 -0.62
N ASP A 40 -34.62 7.83 -0.49
CA ASP A 40 -35.16 8.48 0.71
C ASP A 40 -35.11 7.55 1.95
N ASP A 41 -35.15 6.24 1.74
CA ASP A 41 -35.02 5.27 2.83
C ASP A 41 -33.56 5.07 3.25
N VAL A 42 -32.59 5.38 2.37
CA VAL A 42 -31.16 5.41 2.73
C VAL A 42 -30.89 6.57 3.69
N ALA A 43 -31.51 7.74 3.47
CA ALA A 43 -31.41 8.86 4.41
C ALA A 43 -31.99 8.50 5.80
N LYS A 44 -33.14 7.82 5.85
CA LYS A 44 -33.71 7.34 7.13
C LYS A 44 -32.80 6.30 7.81
N ILE A 45 -32.20 5.39 7.03
CA ILE A 45 -31.22 4.44 7.57
C ILE A 45 -30.01 5.18 8.13
N SER A 46 -29.49 6.17 7.41
CA SER A 46 -28.40 7.05 7.85
C SER A 46 -28.72 7.73 9.18
N ASP A 47 -29.92 8.29 9.33
CA ASP A 47 -30.36 8.93 10.59
C ASP A 47 -30.39 7.92 11.75
N ILE A 48 -30.86 6.70 11.50
CA ILE A 48 -30.97 5.63 12.50
C ILE A 48 -29.58 5.15 12.95
N VAL A 49 -28.65 4.95 12.02
CA VAL A 49 -27.30 4.48 12.35
C VAL A 49 -26.40 5.60 12.90
N SER A 50 -26.81 6.86 12.71
CA SER A 50 -26.16 8.05 13.28
C SER A 50 -26.63 8.39 14.71
N ASP A 51 -27.71 7.77 15.19
CA ASP A 51 -28.21 7.98 16.57
C ASP A 51 -27.17 7.52 17.61
N PRO A 52 -26.74 8.38 18.55
CA PRO A 52 -25.83 8.00 19.63
C PRO A 52 -26.33 6.82 20.49
N ASN A 53 -27.65 6.62 20.59
CA ASN A 53 -28.30 5.52 21.31
C ASN A 53 -28.31 4.20 20.52
N PHE A 54 -28.04 4.21 19.21
CA PHE A 54 -27.80 3.01 18.41
C PHE A 54 -26.59 2.20 18.96
N ARG A 55 -25.79 2.80 19.85
CA ARG A 55 -24.55 2.24 20.40
C ARG A 55 -24.67 1.37 21.68
N LYS A 56 -25.86 1.11 22.25
CA LYS A 56 -25.95 0.47 23.60
C LYS A 56 -26.32 -1.01 23.70
N ASP A 57 -26.83 -1.67 22.67
CA ASP A 57 -27.17 -3.10 22.78
C ASP A 57 -26.09 -3.98 22.13
N GLU A 58 -25.64 -5.01 22.86
CA GLU A 58 -24.77 -6.07 22.34
C GLU A 58 -25.54 -7.00 21.39
N GLU A 59 -24.94 -7.29 20.23
CA GLU A 59 -25.42 -8.27 19.24
C GLU A 59 -26.57 -7.86 18.30
N ILE A 60 -26.70 -6.57 17.95
CA ILE A 60 -27.63 -6.18 16.87
C ILE A 60 -27.12 -6.69 15.52
N THR A 61 -27.93 -7.54 14.89
CA THR A 61 -27.80 -7.87 13.46
C THR A 61 -28.62 -6.85 12.66
N PHE A 62 -27.98 -6.12 11.76
CA PHE A 62 -28.63 -5.08 10.96
C PHE A 62 -28.95 -5.62 9.57
N ILE A 63 -30.21 -5.60 9.18
CA ILE A 63 -30.68 -6.13 7.89
C ILE A 63 -31.45 -5.06 7.13
N VAL A 64 -31.10 -4.87 5.87
CA VAL A 64 -31.85 -4.04 4.92
C VAL A 64 -32.47 -4.93 3.86
N GLU A 65 -33.80 -4.88 3.74
CA GLU A 65 -34.57 -5.55 2.69
C GLU A 65 -34.93 -4.53 1.60
N ASN A 66 -34.29 -4.66 0.44
CA ASN A 66 -34.66 -3.88 -0.74
C ASN A 66 -35.99 -4.41 -1.31
N GLN A 67 -36.89 -3.51 -1.71
CA GLN A 67 -38.24 -3.87 -2.21
C GLN A 67 -38.29 -4.28 -3.68
N ASP A 68 -37.17 -4.21 -4.41
CA ASP A 68 -37.10 -4.70 -5.79
C ASP A 68 -37.39 -6.21 -5.82
N GLU A 69 -38.41 -6.62 -6.59
CA GLU A 69 -38.76 -8.03 -6.70
C GLU A 69 -37.61 -8.83 -7.33
N PRO A 70 -37.29 -10.04 -6.82
CA PRO A 70 -36.32 -10.91 -7.45
C PRO A 70 -36.69 -11.17 -8.91
N VAL A 71 -35.75 -10.94 -9.82
CA VAL A 71 -35.97 -11.18 -11.25
C VAL A 71 -35.76 -12.68 -11.53
N GLY A 72 -36.86 -13.43 -11.64
CA GLY A 72 -36.86 -14.84 -12.03
C GLY A 72 -36.61 -15.84 -10.88
N ASN A 73 -36.42 -17.12 -11.24
CA ASN A 73 -36.14 -18.20 -10.29
C ASN A 73 -34.65 -18.19 -9.89
N ARG A 74 -34.32 -17.57 -8.77
CA ARG A 74 -32.97 -17.56 -8.19
C ARG A 74 -32.77 -18.68 -7.16
N GLU A 75 -31.53 -19.14 -6.98
CA GLU A 75 -31.18 -20.14 -5.97
C GLU A 75 -31.13 -19.52 -4.55
N ASN A 76 -31.12 -20.35 -3.50
CA ASN A 76 -30.90 -19.87 -2.13
C ASN A 76 -29.41 -19.55 -1.91
N ALA A 77 -28.98 -18.34 -2.28
CA ALA A 77 -27.57 -17.96 -2.26
C ALA A 77 -27.31 -16.51 -1.83
N THR A 78 -26.06 -16.23 -1.42
CA THR A 78 -25.61 -14.90 -1.01
C THR A 78 -24.15 -14.63 -1.41
N PHE A 79 -23.78 -13.36 -1.59
CA PHE A 79 -22.40 -12.90 -1.50
C PHE A 79 -21.96 -12.81 -0.05
N LEU A 80 -20.82 -13.39 0.28
CA LEU A 80 -20.23 -13.35 1.61
C LEU A 80 -18.94 -12.53 1.60
N VAL A 81 -18.92 -11.49 2.41
CA VAL A 81 -17.78 -10.58 2.56
C VAL A 81 -17.37 -10.53 4.03
N LEU A 82 -16.08 -10.70 4.30
CA LEU A 82 -15.48 -10.43 5.60
C LEU A 82 -14.56 -9.22 5.43
N CYS A 83 -14.91 -8.09 6.03
CA CYS A 83 -14.15 -6.86 5.86
C CYS A 83 -14.31 -5.93 7.07
N ARG A 84 -13.42 -4.95 7.18
CA ARG A 84 -13.36 -3.98 8.27
C ARG A 84 -13.94 -2.64 7.85
N ASN A 85 -14.25 -1.80 8.84
CA ASN A 85 -14.85 -0.48 8.60
C ASN A 85 -13.99 0.40 7.68
N TYR A 86 -12.67 0.39 7.85
CA TYR A 86 -11.76 1.20 7.03
C TYR A 86 -11.65 0.74 5.58
N GLU A 87 -12.12 -0.48 5.25
CA GLU A 87 -12.08 -1.05 3.89
C GLU A 87 -13.33 -0.66 3.08
N VAL A 88 -14.16 0.27 3.59
CA VAL A 88 -15.43 0.68 2.96
C VAL A 88 -15.23 1.09 1.50
N TYR A 89 -14.19 1.85 1.16
CA TYR A 89 -14.00 2.29 -0.23
C TYR A 89 -13.61 1.14 -1.17
N ASP A 90 -12.76 0.23 -0.71
CA ASP A 90 -12.30 -0.93 -1.49
C ASP A 90 -13.44 -1.93 -1.75
N ILE A 91 -14.31 -2.12 -0.76
CA ILE A 91 -15.49 -2.97 -0.93
C ILE A 91 -16.57 -2.29 -1.78
N LEU A 92 -16.75 -0.97 -1.72
CA LEU A 92 -17.71 -0.27 -2.60
C LEU A 92 -17.33 -0.42 -4.08
N LYS A 93 -16.04 -0.30 -4.40
CA LYS A 93 -15.52 -0.56 -5.76
C LYS A 93 -15.85 -1.98 -6.22
N THR A 94 -15.64 -2.96 -5.32
CA THR A 94 -15.93 -4.36 -5.59
C THR A 94 -17.43 -4.62 -5.76
N ILE A 95 -18.27 -4.06 -4.89
CA ILE A 95 -19.73 -4.15 -4.97
C ILE A 95 -20.20 -3.59 -6.31
N GLN A 96 -19.74 -2.39 -6.68
CA GLN A 96 -20.09 -1.76 -7.95
C GLN A 96 -19.73 -2.68 -9.12
N ASN A 97 -18.52 -3.23 -9.13
CA ASN A 97 -18.09 -4.15 -10.17
C ASN A 97 -18.93 -5.44 -10.21
N VAL A 98 -19.23 -6.08 -9.07
CA VAL A 98 -20.10 -7.27 -9.02
C VAL A 98 -21.51 -6.96 -9.50
N GLN A 99 -22.05 -5.79 -9.14
CA GLN A 99 -23.36 -5.33 -9.60
C GLN A 99 -23.35 -5.15 -11.11
N ASP A 100 -22.37 -4.42 -11.66
CA ASP A 100 -22.27 -4.13 -13.09
C ASP A 100 -22.12 -5.40 -13.93
N ARG A 101 -21.27 -6.33 -13.49
CA ARG A 101 -20.95 -7.54 -14.26
C ARG A 101 -21.97 -8.66 -14.11
N PHE A 102 -22.70 -8.71 -13.00
CA PHE A 102 -23.54 -9.87 -12.68
C PHE A 102 -24.83 -9.50 -11.94
N ASN A 103 -24.69 -8.95 -10.74
CA ASN A 103 -25.74 -9.07 -9.73
C ASN A 103 -26.92 -8.10 -9.95
N HIS A 104 -26.77 -7.07 -10.80
CA HIS A 104 -27.90 -6.23 -11.22
C HIS A 104 -29.04 -7.01 -11.89
N ARG A 105 -28.75 -8.22 -12.42
CA ARG A 105 -29.72 -9.08 -13.10
C ARG A 105 -30.51 -9.99 -12.17
N TYR A 106 -29.92 -10.38 -11.05
CA TYR A 106 -30.44 -11.45 -10.17
C TYR A 106 -30.75 -10.98 -8.75
N ASN A 107 -30.17 -9.85 -8.33
CA ASN A 107 -30.38 -9.23 -7.04
C ASN A 107 -30.12 -10.18 -5.85
N TYR A 108 -29.11 -11.06 -5.95
CA TYR A 108 -28.73 -11.95 -4.84
C TYR A 108 -28.35 -11.16 -3.59
N ASP A 109 -28.60 -11.77 -2.43
CA ASP A 109 -28.40 -11.17 -1.13
C ASP A 109 -26.90 -10.99 -0.82
N TRP A 110 -26.56 -10.04 0.06
CA TRP A 110 -25.21 -9.79 0.56
C TRP A 110 -25.14 -9.96 2.08
N VAL A 111 -24.12 -10.66 2.56
CA VAL A 111 -23.78 -10.82 3.97
C VAL A 111 -22.38 -10.25 4.21
N PHE A 112 -22.31 -9.19 5.01
CA PHE A 112 -21.09 -8.58 5.49
C PHE A 112 -20.84 -9.01 6.93
N LEU A 113 -19.65 -9.55 7.19
CA LEU A 113 -19.18 -9.93 8.51
C LEU A 113 -17.93 -9.13 8.88
N ASN A 114 -17.77 -8.83 10.15
CA ASN A 114 -16.60 -8.12 10.70
C ASN A 114 -16.31 -8.65 12.12
N ASP A 115 -15.04 -8.69 12.54
CA ASP A 115 -14.69 -8.99 13.93
C ASP A 115 -15.09 -7.87 14.90
N GLU A 116 -15.24 -6.66 14.36
CA GLU A 116 -15.83 -5.51 15.01
C GLU A 116 -17.28 -5.26 14.55
N ARG A 117 -17.93 -4.25 15.12
CA ARG A 117 -19.23 -3.79 14.61
C ARG A 117 -19.01 -2.94 13.37
N PHE A 118 -19.93 -3.03 12.40
CA PHE A 118 -19.97 -2.06 11.33
C PHE A 118 -20.46 -0.71 11.83
N ASP A 119 -19.76 0.35 11.45
CA ASP A 119 -20.17 1.72 11.77
C ASP A 119 -21.28 2.22 10.83
N GLY A 120 -21.89 3.36 11.20
CA GLY A 120 -22.97 3.94 10.43
C GLY A 120 -22.55 4.39 9.03
N ASN A 121 -21.30 4.81 8.85
CA ASN A 121 -20.77 5.21 7.54
C ASN A 121 -20.68 3.99 6.61
N PHE A 122 -20.16 2.87 7.11
CA PHE A 122 -20.07 1.62 6.38
C PHE A 122 -21.45 1.11 5.97
N ILE A 123 -22.37 1.00 6.93
CA ILE A 123 -23.73 0.50 6.69
C ILE A 123 -24.44 1.37 5.65
N THR A 124 -24.39 2.69 5.81
CA THR A 124 -25.04 3.64 4.89
C THR A 124 -24.44 3.56 3.49
N SER A 125 -23.11 3.55 3.38
CA SER A 125 -22.40 3.50 2.11
C SER A 125 -22.68 2.22 1.35
N VAL A 126 -22.51 1.05 1.99
CA VAL A 126 -22.78 -0.25 1.36
C VAL A 126 -24.25 -0.39 0.96
N THR A 127 -25.16 0.04 1.84
CA THR A 127 -26.59 0.00 1.54
C THR A 127 -26.95 0.90 0.35
N SER A 128 -26.24 2.02 0.15
CA SER A 128 -26.50 2.91 -0.98
C SER A 128 -26.12 2.30 -2.34
N PHE A 129 -25.06 1.48 -2.41
CA PHE A 129 -24.59 0.85 -3.65
C PHE A 129 -25.36 -0.44 -4.01
N ILE A 130 -25.96 -1.11 -3.03
CA ILE A 130 -26.72 -2.34 -3.27
C ILE A 130 -28.19 -2.00 -3.54
N ARG A 131 -28.63 -2.16 -4.79
CA ARG A 131 -29.98 -1.80 -5.24
C ARG A 131 -31.04 -2.86 -4.92
N GLY A 132 -30.73 -4.14 -5.12
CA GLY A 132 -31.65 -5.25 -4.89
C GLY A 132 -31.09 -6.31 -3.94
N GLY A 133 -31.98 -7.20 -3.46
CA GLY A 133 -31.63 -8.27 -2.52
C GLY A 133 -31.57 -7.83 -1.07
N ARG A 134 -31.40 -8.78 -0.14
CA ARG A 134 -31.20 -8.49 1.29
C ARG A 134 -29.73 -8.15 1.56
N VAL A 135 -29.47 -7.10 2.32
CA VAL A 135 -28.12 -6.75 2.82
C VAL A 135 -28.08 -6.97 4.32
N SER A 136 -27.18 -7.83 4.80
CA SER A 136 -27.08 -8.20 6.21
C SER A 136 -25.70 -7.88 6.76
N PHE A 137 -25.63 -7.22 7.92
CA PHE A 137 -24.39 -6.86 8.61
C PHE A 137 -24.34 -7.60 9.95
N GLY A 138 -23.28 -8.40 10.16
CA GLY A 138 -23.10 -9.21 11.35
C GLY A 138 -21.72 -9.06 11.98
N LYS A 139 -21.66 -9.08 13.31
CA LYS A 139 -20.40 -9.16 14.05
C LYS A 139 -20.04 -10.63 14.28
N VAL A 140 -18.79 -11.00 14.01
CA VAL A 140 -18.25 -12.31 14.33
C VAL A 140 -18.16 -12.45 15.85
N ALA A 141 -18.73 -13.54 16.37
CA ALA A 141 -18.67 -13.85 17.80
C ALA A 141 -17.22 -13.93 18.28
N ARG A 142 -16.92 -13.34 19.45
CA ARG A 142 -15.55 -13.29 20.00
C ARG A 142 -14.92 -14.68 20.10
N SER A 143 -15.69 -15.72 20.46
CA SER A 143 -15.22 -17.10 20.54
C SER A 143 -14.77 -17.70 19.20
N HIS A 144 -15.28 -17.18 18.08
CA HIS A 144 -14.89 -17.56 16.73
C HIS A 144 -13.72 -16.72 16.19
N TRP A 145 -13.37 -15.62 16.88
CA TRP A 145 -12.29 -14.69 16.55
C TRP A 145 -11.36 -14.44 17.75
N SER A 146 -11.03 -15.50 18.48
CA SER A 146 -10.09 -15.46 19.60
C SER A 146 -9.13 -16.64 19.55
N TYR A 147 -8.07 -16.57 20.35
CA TYR A 147 -7.21 -17.72 20.62
C TYR A 147 -8.01 -18.79 21.39
N PRO A 148 -7.92 -20.07 20.99
CA PRO A 148 -8.39 -21.19 21.80
C PRO A 148 -7.50 -21.41 23.03
N ASP A 149 -8.07 -21.97 24.09
CA ASP A 149 -7.36 -22.23 25.35
C ASP A 149 -6.17 -23.18 25.22
N TRP A 150 -6.17 -24.05 24.20
CA TRP A 150 -5.07 -24.99 23.93
C TRP A 150 -3.92 -24.39 23.12
N VAL A 151 -4.00 -23.11 22.74
CA VAL A 151 -2.91 -22.41 22.06
C VAL A 151 -2.05 -21.69 23.08
N ASP A 152 -0.82 -22.15 23.22
CA ASP A 152 0.22 -21.44 23.95
C ASP A 152 0.58 -20.14 23.19
N LEU A 153 0.23 -19.00 23.79
CA LEU A 153 0.38 -17.68 23.19
C LEU A 153 1.85 -17.28 23.02
N ASP A 154 2.73 -17.67 23.95
CA ASP A 154 4.15 -17.33 23.89
C ASP A 154 4.83 -18.18 22.81
N HIS A 155 4.50 -19.47 22.72
CA HIS A 155 4.96 -20.30 21.64
C HIS A 155 4.44 -19.82 20.27
N ALA A 156 3.15 -19.46 20.18
CA ALA A 156 2.60 -18.90 18.96
C ALA A 156 3.30 -17.58 18.56
N ARG A 157 3.60 -16.70 19.52
CA ARG A 157 4.36 -15.46 19.28
C ARG A 157 5.76 -15.77 18.75
N HIS A 158 6.48 -16.67 19.40
CA HIS A 158 7.81 -17.08 18.97
C HIS A 158 7.82 -17.64 17.54
N MET A 159 6.83 -18.47 17.20
CA MET A 159 6.74 -19.04 15.86
C MET A 159 6.33 -18.02 14.79
N ARG A 160 5.52 -17.01 15.13
CA ARG A 160 5.26 -15.87 14.23
C ARG A 160 6.56 -15.15 13.89
N GLN A 161 7.39 -14.86 14.88
CA GLN A 161 8.70 -14.24 14.68
C GLN A 161 9.63 -15.11 13.81
N GLN A 162 9.63 -16.44 14.02
CA GLN A 162 10.42 -17.34 13.17
C GLN A 162 9.95 -17.35 11.70
N LEU A 163 8.65 -17.29 11.44
CA LEU A 163 8.11 -17.20 10.09
C LEU A 163 8.37 -15.81 9.47
N ALA A 164 8.34 -14.76 10.28
CA ALA A 164 8.62 -13.39 9.86
C ALA A 164 10.08 -13.24 9.44
N ALA A 165 11.02 -13.84 10.18
CA ALA A 165 12.43 -13.88 9.83
C ALA A 165 12.70 -14.55 8.47
N LYS A 166 11.78 -15.41 8.00
CA LYS A 166 11.82 -16.09 6.70
C LYS A 166 11.05 -15.36 5.60
N ASP A 167 10.63 -14.12 5.84
CA ASP A 167 9.84 -13.29 4.91
C ASP A 167 8.55 -13.96 4.42
N VAL A 168 7.94 -14.82 5.25
CA VAL A 168 6.68 -15.46 4.92
C VAL A 168 5.56 -14.41 4.97
N VAL A 169 4.78 -14.30 3.88
CA VAL A 169 3.69 -13.32 3.77
C VAL A 169 2.68 -13.51 4.91
N TYR A 170 2.28 -12.40 5.55
CA TYR A 170 1.42 -12.35 6.74
C TYR A 170 1.95 -13.10 7.97
N ALA A 171 3.25 -13.40 8.04
CA ALA A 171 3.84 -14.14 9.15
C ALA A 171 3.61 -13.49 10.52
N GLU A 172 3.62 -12.18 10.63
CA GLU A 172 3.42 -11.46 11.90
C GLU A 172 1.94 -11.20 12.22
N SER A 173 1.06 -11.32 11.23
CA SER A 173 -0.35 -10.92 11.38
C SER A 173 -1.15 -11.93 12.21
N GLU A 174 -1.56 -11.53 13.41
CA GLU A 174 -2.50 -12.28 14.24
C GLU A 174 -3.90 -12.27 13.62
N SER A 175 -4.37 -11.10 13.16
CA SER A 175 -5.68 -10.97 12.52
C SER A 175 -5.83 -11.85 11.29
N TYR A 176 -4.76 -12.03 10.48
CA TYR A 176 -4.79 -12.93 9.34
C TYR A 176 -4.96 -14.40 9.76
N ARG A 177 -4.43 -14.80 10.92
CA ARG A 177 -4.62 -16.16 11.46
C ARG A 177 -6.02 -16.36 12.00
N HIS A 178 -6.58 -15.36 12.68
CA HIS A 178 -7.99 -15.37 13.07
C HIS A 178 -8.90 -15.46 11.86
N MET A 179 -8.63 -14.68 10.79
CA MET A 179 -9.34 -14.79 9.51
C MET A 179 -9.22 -16.20 8.90
N CYS A 180 -8.01 -16.77 8.82
CA CYS A 180 -7.80 -18.12 8.32
C CYS A 180 -8.59 -19.15 9.13
N ARG A 181 -8.58 -19.04 10.47
CA ARG A 181 -9.35 -19.91 11.36
C ARG A 181 -10.85 -19.75 11.16
N PHE A 182 -11.33 -18.50 11.04
CA PHE A 182 -12.73 -18.16 10.84
C PHE A 182 -13.30 -18.74 9.54
N TYR A 183 -12.61 -18.51 8.42
CA TYR A 183 -12.99 -19.11 7.13
C TYR A 183 -12.80 -20.63 7.09
N SER A 184 -11.99 -21.20 7.98
CA SER A 184 -11.83 -22.65 8.07
C SER A 184 -12.97 -23.33 8.83
N GLY A 185 -13.51 -22.71 9.88
CA GLY A 185 -14.36 -23.46 10.84
C GLY A 185 -15.62 -22.77 11.35
N PHE A 186 -15.84 -21.49 11.03
CA PHE A 186 -16.86 -20.69 11.72
C PHE A 186 -17.77 -19.88 10.81
N PHE A 187 -17.31 -19.42 9.64
CA PHE A 187 -18.12 -18.55 8.77
C PHE A 187 -19.50 -19.16 8.42
N TYR A 188 -19.53 -20.46 8.08
CA TYR A 188 -20.75 -21.19 7.72
C TYR A 188 -21.66 -21.49 8.92
N LYS A 189 -21.16 -21.33 10.15
CA LYS A 189 -21.93 -21.46 11.39
C LYS A 189 -22.58 -20.13 11.80
N HIS A 190 -22.16 -19.02 11.19
CA HIS A 190 -22.72 -17.71 11.50
C HIS A 190 -24.22 -17.68 11.14
N PRO A 191 -25.10 -17.15 12.01
CA PRO A 191 -26.55 -17.17 11.78
C PRO A 191 -26.98 -16.59 10.43
N LEU A 192 -26.32 -15.50 9.99
CA LEU A 192 -26.57 -14.88 8.70
C LEU A 192 -26.20 -15.75 7.50
N VAL A 193 -25.23 -16.66 7.63
CA VAL A 193 -24.74 -17.49 6.53
C VAL A 193 -25.47 -18.82 6.48
N ARG A 194 -25.78 -19.42 7.65
CA ARG A 194 -26.36 -20.77 7.76
C ARG A 194 -27.71 -20.95 7.05
N GLN A 195 -28.43 -19.86 6.82
CA GLN A 195 -29.71 -19.89 6.10
C GLN A 195 -29.57 -20.13 4.59
N TYR A 196 -28.38 -19.89 4.02
CA TYR A 196 -28.13 -20.01 2.58
C TYR A 196 -27.62 -21.40 2.20
N GLN A 197 -28.01 -21.87 1.02
CA GLN A 197 -27.49 -23.12 0.45
C GLN A 197 -26.13 -22.90 -0.21
N TYR A 198 -25.96 -21.79 -0.93
CA TYR A 198 -24.71 -21.41 -1.57
C TYR A 198 -24.22 -20.05 -1.07
N TYR A 199 -22.91 -19.87 -1.09
CA TYR A 199 -22.31 -18.55 -0.95
C TYR A 199 -21.29 -18.31 -2.06
N TRP A 200 -21.08 -17.04 -2.38
CA TRP A 200 -19.97 -16.56 -3.19
C TRP A 200 -19.12 -15.64 -2.33
N ARG A 201 -17.90 -16.08 -1.99
CA ARG A 201 -16.95 -15.23 -1.27
C ARG A 201 -16.39 -14.16 -2.18
N VAL A 202 -16.49 -12.92 -1.70
CA VAL A 202 -15.95 -11.73 -2.35
C VAL A 202 -15.14 -10.97 -1.30
N GLU A 203 -13.95 -10.52 -1.69
CA GLU A 203 -13.03 -9.75 -0.85
C GLU A 203 -13.03 -8.27 -1.28
N PRO A 204 -12.64 -7.32 -0.43
CA PRO A 204 -12.35 -5.96 -0.86
C PRO A 204 -11.25 -5.91 -1.94
N ASP A 205 -11.30 -4.87 -2.79
CA ASP A 205 -10.38 -4.62 -3.92
C ASP A 205 -10.21 -5.81 -4.89
N VAL A 206 -11.32 -6.49 -5.24
CA VAL A 206 -11.35 -7.45 -6.36
C VAL A 206 -12.17 -6.92 -7.53
N GLU A 207 -11.79 -7.36 -8.73
CA GLU A 207 -12.45 -6.97 -9.97
C GLU A 207 -12.76 -8.18 -10.84
N PHE A 208 -13.98 -8.21 -11.37
CA PHE A 208 -14.45 -9.09 -12.44
C PHE A 208 -14.36 -8.31 -13.75
N LEU A 209 -13.54 -8.81 -14.68
CA LEU A 209 -13.29 -8.10 -15.94
C LEU A 209 -14.30 -8.41 -17.05
N CYS A 210 -15.07 -9.48 -16.88
CA CYS A 210 -16.06 -9.93 -17.85
C CYS A 210 -17.47 -9.88 -17.26
N ASP A 211 -18.47 -9.64 -18.10
CA ASP A 211 -19.87 -9.83 -17.73
C ASP A 211 -20.14 -11.33 -17.53
N ILE A 212 -20.90 -11.67 -16.48
CA ILE A 212 -21.23 -13.05 -16.10
C ILE A 212 -22.70 -13.30 -16.44
N ASP A 213 -22.95 -13.77 -17.66
CA ASP A 213 -24.30 -13.84 -18.21
C ASP A 213 -25.15 -14.99 -17.70
N GLU A 214 -24.52 -16.06 -17.25
CA GLU A 214 -25.19 -17.21 -16.66
C GLU A 214 -25.12 -17.16 -15.14
N ASP A 215 -26.22 -17.47 -14.47
CA ASP A 215 -26.29 -17.56 -13.01
C ASP A 215 -25.40 -18.71 -12.47
N PRO A 216 -24.27 -18.40 -11.80
CA PRO A 216 -23.35 -19.42 -11.31
C PRO A 216 -23.99 -20.35 -10.27
N PHE A 217 -24.94 -19.87 -9.48
CA PHE A 217 -25.63 -20.69 -8.49
C PHE A 217 -26.57 -21.69 -9.17
N TYR A 218 -27.29 -21.24 -10.21
CA TYR A 218 -28.10 -22.13 -11.04
C TYR A 218 -27.23 -23.19 -11.72
N VAL A 219 -26.06 -22.81 -12.25
CA VAL A 219 -25.10 -23.75 -12.86
C VAL A 219 -24.65 -24.78 -11.82
N MET A 220 -24.26 -24.35 -10.61
CA MET A 220 -23.85 -25.24 -9.52
C MET A 220 -24.95 -26.25 -9.18
N ARG A 221 -26.20 -25.81 -9.03
CA ARG A 221 -27.34 -26.70 -8.75
C ARG A 221 -27.66 -27.63 -9.93
N SER A 222 -27.78 -27.10 -11.15
CA SER A 222 -28.18 -27.85 -12.34
C SER A 222 -27.18 -28.94 -12.72
N THR A 223 -25.90 -28.69 -12.52
CA THR A 223 -24.80 -29.61 -12.83
C THR A 223 -24.36 -30.44 -11.61
N GLY A 224 -24.96 -30.21 -10.44
CA GLY A 224 -24.68 -30.95 -9.21
C GLY A 224 -23.32 -30.65 -8.57
N LYS A 225 -22.65 -29.56 -8.98
CA LYS A 225 -21.34 -29.15 -8.48
C LYS A 225 -21.49 -28.54 -7.09
N LYS A 226 -20.44 -28.65 -6.29
CA LYS A 226 -20.45 -28.19 -4.90
C LYS A 226 -19.41 -27.11 -4.61
N TYR A 227 -18.36 -27.01 -5.43
CA TYR A 227 -17.33 -25.98 -5.29
C TYR A 227 -16.87 -25.44 -6.65
N GLY A 228 -16.89 -24.12 -6.78
CA GLY A 228 -16.39 -23.34 -7.90
C GLY A 228 -15.17 -22.52 -7.50
N PHE A 229 -14.14 -22.53 -8.32
CA PHE A 229 -12.91 -21.74 -8.15
C PHE A 229 -12.45 -21.14 -9.47
N ALA A 230 -11.70 -20.04 -9.40
CA ALA A 230 -11.09 -19.39 -10.57
C ALA A 230 -9.58 -19.63 -10.66
N ILE A 231 -8.88 -19.65 -9.52
CA ILE A 231 -7.41 -19.73 -9.46
C ILE A 231 -6.98 -20.92 -8.60
N SER A 232 -5.92 -21.61 -9.02
CA SER A 232 -5.22 -22.61 -8.21
C SER A 232 -3.73 -22.31 -8.17
N MET A 233 -3.10 -22.49 -7.02
CA MET A 233 -1.69 -22.16 -6.80
C MET A 233 -1.03 -23.14 -5.83
N PHE A 234 0.30 -23.06 -5.70
CA PHE A 234 1.05 -23.79 -4.68
C PHE A 234 1.11 -22.98 -3.39
N GLU A 235 0.94 -23.66 -2.25
CA GLU A 235 1.20 -23.08 -0.94
C GLU A 235 2.71 -23.04 -0.65
N TYR A 236 3.13 -22.04 0.13
CA TYR A 236 4.47 -21.97 0.70
C TYR A 236 4.63 -23.06 1.75
N SER A 237 5.52 -24.02 1.50
CA SER A 237 5.74 -25.18 2.38
C SER A 237 6.06 -24.80 3.83
N GLU A 238 6.69 -23.63 4.02
CA GLU A 238 7.08 -23.00 5.27
C GLU A 238 5.88 -22.70 6.18
N THR A 239 4.70 -22.50 5.59
CA THR A 239 3.47 -22.13 6.30
C THR A 239 2.76 -23.35 6.89
N ILE A 240 3.06 -24.54 6.36
CA ILE A 240 2.37 -25.80 6.65
C ILE A 240 3.32 -27.01 6.84
N PRO A 241 4.47 -26.88 7.52
CA PRO A 241 5.48 -27.95 7.56
C PRO A 241 5.00 -29.23 8.25
N THR A 242 4.06 -29.12 9.19
CA THR A 242 3.51 -30.27 9.94
C THR A 242 2.13 -30.72 9.45
N LEU A 243 1.50 -29.96 8.54
CA LEU A 243 0.12 -30.20 8.12
C LEU A 243 -0.07 -31.58 7.50
N TRP A 244 0.83 -31.98 6.59
CA TRP A 244 0.72 -33.25 5.89
C TRP A 244 0.78 -34.44 6.84
N THR A 245 1.71 -34.40 7.80
CA THR A 245 1.86 -35.42 8.84
C THR A 245 0.61 -35.54 9.71
N HIS A 246 0.04 -34.39 10.13
CA HIS A 246 -1.22 -34.37 10.88
C HIS A 246 -2.37 -34.93 10.04
N PHE A 247 -2.47 -34.55 8.77
CA PHE A 247 -3.52 -35.06 7.89
C PHE A 247 -3.41 -36.57 7.68
N GLN A 248 -2.22 -37.09 7.39
CA GLN A 248 -1.96 -38.54 7.28
C GLN A 248 -2.35 -39.30 8.55
N THR A 249 -2.07 -38.72 9.71
CA THR A 249 -2.47 -39.27 11.01
C THR A 249 -4.00 -39.31 11.15
N TYR A 250 -4.68 -38.22 10.82
CA TYR A 250 -6.15 -38.11 10.88
C TYR A 250 -6.89 -39.10 9.96
N ILE A 251 -6.31 -39.42 8.81
CA ILE A 251 -6.94 -40.30 7.80
C ILE A 251 -6.57 -41.78 7.93
N LYS A 252 -5.62 -42.11 8.80
CA LYS A 252 -5.18 -43.49 9.01
C LYS A 252 -6.40 -44.36 9.37
N GLY A 253 -6.64 -45.42 8.60
CA GLY A 253 -7.80 -46.31 8.76
C GLY A 253 -9.11 -45.86 8.10
N LYS A 254 -9.19 -44.66 7.49
CA LYS A 254 -10.43 -44.13 6.86
C LYS A 254 -10.62 -44.50 5.37
N GLY A 255 -9.69 -45.26 4.77
CA GLY A 255 -9.87 -45.87 3.44
C GLY A 255 -10.01 -44.91 2.24
N LYS A 256 -9.40 -43.71 2.29
CA LYS A 256 -9.53 -42.67 1.24
C LYS A 256 -8.39 -42.73 0.20
N SER A 257 -8.64 -42.17 -1.00
CA SER A 257 -7.58 -41.95 -2.01
C SER A 257 -6.90 -40.61 -1.73
N LEU A 258 -5.58 -40.57 -1.88
CA LEU A 258 -4.77 -39.36 -1.66
C LEU A 258 -4.22 -38.78 -2.96
N ASP A 259 -4.49 -39.41 -4.11
CA ASP A 259 -3.98 -39.04 -5.43
C ASP A 259 -4.21 -37.55 -5.78
N PHE A 260 -5.24 -36.92 -5.19
CA PHE A 260 -5.58 -35.50 -5.41
C PHE A 260 -4.67 -34.52 -4.64
N VAL A 261 -4.08 -34.96 -3.53
CA VAL A 261 -3.28 -34.15 -2.61
C VAL A 261 -1.84 -34.66 -2.48
N GLN A 262 -1.54 -35.84 -2.99
CA GLN A 262 -0.28 -36.55 -2.77
C GLN A 262 0.49 -36.75 -4.08
N ASN A 263 1.79 -36.49 -4.03
CA ASN A 263 2.73 -36.79 -5.11
C ASN A 263 3.10 -38.29 -5.13
N PRO A 264 3.68 -38.82 -6.23
CA PRO A 264 4.11 -40.22 -6.31
C PRO A 264 5.11 -40.66 -5.22
N ASP A 265 5.86 -39.72 -4.65
CA ASP A 265 6.82 -39.95 -3.55
C ASP A 265 6.18 -39.90 -2.15
N ASN A 266 4.85 -39.86 -2.08
CA ASN A 266 4.02 -39.72 -0.88
C ASN A 266 4.05 -38.35 -0.18
N SER A 267 4.73 -37.33 -0.73
CA SER A 267 4.71 -35.95 -0.21
C SER A 267 3.39 -35.22 -0.54
N TYR A 268 3.08 -34.16 0.22
CA TYR A 268 1.97 -33.27 -0.11
C TYR A 268 2.29 -32.45 -1.36
N ASN A 269 1.34 -32.34 -2.29
CA ASN A 269 1.57 -31.65 -3.56
C ASN A 269 1.50 -30.12 -3.47
N LEU A 270 1.21 -29.55 -2.29
CA LEU A 270 1.13 -28.11 -2.00
C LEU A 270 0.05 -27.34 -2.78
N CYS A 271 -0.58 -27.89 -3.83
CA CYS A 271 -1.56 -27.13 -4.58
C CYS A 271 -2.80 -26.86 -3.72
N HIS A 272 -3.51 -25.76 -3.97
CA HIS A 272 -4.82 -25.45 -3.41
C HIS A 272 -5.61 -24.53 -4.34
N PHE A 273 -6.91 -24.42 -4.10
CA PHE A 273 -7.79 -23.45 -4.76
C PHE A 273 -7.71 -22.15 -4.00
N TRP A 274 -7.43 -21.04 -4.68
CA TRP A 274 -7.24 -19.78 -4.01
C TRP A 274 -8.59 -19.21 -3.57
N SER A 275 -8.89 -19.35 -2.27
CA SER A 275 -10.23 -19.18 -1.71
C SER A 275 -10.73 -17.74 -1.66
N ASN A 276 -9.93 -16.75 -2.08
CA ASN A 276 -10.39 -15.36 -2.19
C ASN A 276 -11.55 -15.23 -3.18
N PHE A 277 -11.58 -16.11 -4.20
CA PHE A 277 -12.76 -16.38 -5.00
C PHE A 277 -13.21 -17.81 -4.74
N GLU A 278 -14.43 -17.98 -4.24
CA GLU A 278 -15.07 -19.29 -4.15
C GLU A 278 -16.59 -19.18 -4.22
N ILE A 279 -17.19 -20.06 -5.01
CA ILE A 279 -18.65 -20.25 -5.06
C ILE A 279 -18.91 -21.66 -4.55
N ALA A 280 -19.56 -21.80 -3.40
CA ALA A 280 -19.59 -23.08 -2.72
C ALA A 280 -20.94 -23.38 -2.09
N ASP A 281 -21.30 -24.67 -2.10
CA ASP A 281 -22.40 -25.21 -1.32
C ASP A 281 -21.98 -25.30 0.15
N VAL A 282 -22.74 -24.67 1.04
CA VAL A 282 -22.45 -24.59 2.47
C VAL A 282 -22.34 -25.99 3.12
N SER A 283 -23.02 -27.01 2.58
CA SER A 283 -22.93 -28.41 3.05
C SER A 283 -21.55 -29.04 2.83
N LEU A 284 -20.65 -28.40 2.07
CA LEU A 284 -19.23 -28.78 2.04
C LEU A 284 -18.57 -28.63 3.41
N PHE A 285 -19.02 -27.63 4.17
CA PHE A 285 -18.47 -27.25 5.47
C PHE A 285 -19.38 -27.72 6.62
N ASP A 286 -20.70 -27.60 6.48
CA ASP A 286 -21.66 -27.98 7.53
C ASP A 286 -21.94 -29.49 7.52
N ASN A 287 -20.98 -30.29 7.96
CA ASN A 287 -21.12 -31.74 8.10
C ASN A 287 -20.11 -32.32 9.10
N PRO A 288 -20.41 -33.48 9.72
CA PRO A 288 -19.55 -34.07 10.74
C PRO A 288 -18.13 -34.43 10.27
N HIS A 289 -17.93 -34.71 8.97
CA HIS A 289 -16.62 -35.06 8.45
C HIS A 289 -15.68 -33.86 8.38
N TYR A 290 -16.19 -32.73 7.88
CA TYR A 290 -15.43 -31.49 7.84
C TYR A 290 -15.19 -30.94 9.23
N ASP A 291 -16.24 -30.91 10.06
CA ASP A 291 -16.14 -30.42 11.45
C ASP A 291 -15.11 -31.24 12.24
N GLY A 292 -15.08 -32.57 12.09
CA GLY A 292 -14.07 -33.41 12.70
C GLY A 292 -12.65 -33.21 12.16
N LEU A 293 -12.48 -32.85 10.87
CA LEU A 293 -11.17 -32.51 10.31
C LEU A 293 -10.69 -31.15 10.84
N PHE A 294 -11.57 -30.14 10.81
CA PHE A 294 -11.30 -28.81 11.31
C PHE A 294 -10.95 -28.86 12.80
N GLN A 295 -11.77 -29.49 13.64
CA GLN A 295 -11.49 -29.63 15.08
C GLN A 295 -10.15 -30.31 15.35
N TYR A 296 -9.83 -31.38 14.61
CA TYR A 296 -8.52 -32.03 14.73
C TYR A 296 -7.38 -31.06 14.39
N LEU A 297 -7.44 -30.37 13.25
CA LEU A 297 -6.39 -29.42 12.86
C LEU A 297 -6.32 -28.20 13.79
N ASP A 298 -7.45 -27.67 14.25
CA ASP A 298 -7.52 -26.54 15.18
C ASP A 298 -6.91 -26.91 16.55
N SER A 299 -7.15 -28.14 17.03
CA SER A 299 -6.54 -28.67 18.26
C SER A 299 -5.01 -28.84 18.20
N THR A 300 -4.41 -28.84 17.01
CA THR A 300 -2.94 -28.81 16.87
C THR A 300 -2.36 -27.42 17.16
N GLY A 301 -3.18 -26.38 17.22
CA GLY A 301 -2.74 -24.99 17.28
C GLY A 301 -2.08 -24.48 16.00
N GLY A 302 -2.06 -25.28 14.92
CA GLY A 302 -1.31 -25.00 13.70
C GLY A 302 -1.66 -23.66 13.04
N THR A 303 -2.91 -23.21 13.09
CA THR A 303 -3.30 -21.90 12.54
C THR A 303 -2.53 -20.75 13.18
N PHE A 304 -2.23 -20.85 14.49
CA PHE A 304 -1.57 -19.79 15.25
C PHE A 304 -0.06 -19.97 15.39
N VAL A 305 0.38 -21.22 15.61
CA VAL A 305 1.79 -21.60 15.75
C VAL A 305 2.48 -21.70 14.39
N ARG A 306 1.73 -21.88 13.30
CA ARG A 306 2.24 -21.80 11.93
C ARG A 306 1.48 -20.69 11.19
N ARG A 307 0.98 -20.98 10.00
CA ARG A 307 0.11 -20.08 9.21
C ARG A 307 -0.79 -20.92 8.29
N LEU A 308 -1.55 -21.85 8.88
CA LEU A 308 -2.46 -22.72 8.12
C LEU A 308 -3.57 -21.87 7.47
N GLY A 309 -3.54 -21.77 6.15
CA GLY A 309 -4.57 -21.09 5.36
C GLY A 309 -5.84 -21.93 5.18
N ASN A 310 -7.00 -21.26 5.10
CA ASN A 310 -8.31 -21.91 4.95
C ASN A 310 -8.46 -22.69 3.63
N ALA A 311 -7.88 -22.17 2.54
CA ALA A 311 -7.88 -22.80 1.22
C ALA A 311 -7.36 -24.25 1.23
N ILE A 312 -6.37 -24.53 2.07
CA ILE A 312 -5.71 -25.82 2.15
C ILE A 312 -6.60 -26.82 2.89
N ILE A 313 -7.18 -26.41 4.02
CA ILE A 313 -8.08 -27.25 4.83
C ILE A 313 -9.29 -27.67 3.99
N LEU A 314 -9.80 -26.76 3.18
CA LEU A 314 -10.85 -27.03 2.22
C LEU A 314 -10.44 -28.07 1.16
N LYS A 315 -9.25 -27.95 0.56
CA LYS A 315 -8.75 -28.98 -0.37
C LYS A 315 -8.62 -30.35 0.30
N LEU A 316 -8.11 -30.40 1.53
CA LEU A 316 -7.98 -31.64 2.29
C LEU A 316 -9.35 -32.29 2.54
N ASN A 317 -10.38 -31.50 2.86
CA ASN A 317 -11.76 -31.99 2.96
C ASN A 317 -12.27 -32.60 1.65
N MET A 318 -12.01 -31.95 0.51
CA MET A 318 -12.39 -32.48 -0.79
C MET A 318 -11.72 -33.83 -1.06
N ALA A 319 -10.44 -33.99 -0.68
CA ALA A 319 -9.72 -35.26 -0.75
C ALA A 319 -10.42 -36.38 0.05
N LEU A 320 -10.97 -36.06 1.23
CA LEU A 320 -11.70 -37.03 2.08
C LEU A 320 -13.02 -37.49 1.48
N ARG A 321 -13.63 -36.72 0.59
CA ARG A 321 -14.92 -37.05 -0.01
C ARG A 321 -14.80 -38.02 -1.18
N ILE A 322 -13.59 -38.34 -1.66
CA ILE A 322 -13.38 -39.29 -2.76
C ILE A 322 -13.20 -40.73 -2.24
N PRO A 323 -14.07 -41.69 -2.66
CA PRO A 323 -13.85 -43.11 -2.45
C PRO A 323 -12.75 -43.67 -3.37
N ARG A 324 -11.90 -44.59 -2.87
CA ARG A 324 -10.79 -45.22 -3.62
C ARG A 324 -11.15 -45.84 -4.99
N ARG A 325 -12.42 -46.11 -5.29
CA ARG A 325 -12.88 -46.84 -6.50
C ARG A 325 -13.52 -46.00 -7.60
N HIS A 326 -13.70 -44.68 -7.45
CA HIS A 326 -14.44 -43.86 -8.43
C HIS A 326 -13.70 -42.57 -8.85
N LYS A 327 -12.71 -42.68 -9.75
CA LYS A 327 -11.98 -41.54 -10.35
C LYS A 327 -12.80 -40.67 -11.32
N LYS A 328 -13.93 -41.16 -11.86
CA LYS A 328 -14.82 -40.35 -12.75
C LYS A 328 -15.75 -39.38 -12.00
N ARG A 329 -15.80 -39.43 -10.66
CA ARG A 329 -16.70 -38.61 -9.82
C ARG A 329 -16.19 -37.19 -9.54
N TYR A 330 -14.97 -36.86 -9.98
CA TYR A 330 -14.29 -35.60 -9.67
C TYR A 330 -14.82 -34.41 -10.48
N SER A 331 -15.03 -34.60 -11.78
CA SER A 331 -15.71 -33.60 -12.63
C SER A 331 -17.08 -33.26 -12.06
N LEU A 332 -17.82 -34.20 -11.45
CA LEU A 332 -19.14 -33.98 -10.86
C LEU A 332 -19.17 -33.09 -9.59
N VAL A 333 -18.04 -32.80 -8.94
CA VAL A 333 -18.00 -32.02 -7.67
C VAL A 333 -17.40 -30.62 -7.86
N LEU A 334 -16.39 -30.50 -8.73
CA LEU A 334 -15.62 -29.28 -8.96
C LEU A 334 -16.05 -28.59 -10.25
N TRP A 335 -16.22 -27.29 -10.17
CA TRP A 335 -16.47 -26.42 -11.30
C TRP A 335 -15.29 -25.44 -11.45
N LEU A 336 -14.63 -25.45 -12.61
CA LEU A 336 -13.67 -24.40 -12.96
C LEU A 336 -14.47 -23.23 -13.51
N VAL A 337 -14.48 -22.12 -12.79
CA VAL A 337 -15.05 -20.88 -13.26
C VAL A 337 -13.99 -20.19 -14.10
N VAL A 338 -14.09 -20.27 -15.42
CA VAL A 338 -13.22 -19.49 -16.30
C VAL A 338 -13.77 -18.07 -16.36
N VAL A 339 -13.52 -17.31 -15.30
CA VAL A 339 -13.56 -15.85 -15.36
C VAL A 339 -12.19 -15.43 -15.87
N PHE A 340 -12.14 -14.79 -17.05
CA PHE A 340 -10.93 -14.07 -17.41
C PHE A 340 -10.76 -12.93 -16.40
N LEU A 341 -9.75 -13.12 -15.55
CA LEU A 341 -9.16 -12.19 -14.59
C LEU A 341 -9.96 -11.93 -13.29
N VAL A 342 -9.40 -12.46 -12.19
CA VAL A 342 -9.46 -11.86 -10.84
C VAL A 342 -8.05 -11.32 -10.54
N VAL A 343 -7.94 -10.06 -10.14
CA VAL A 343 -6.72 -9.30 -9.80
C VAL A 343 -6.92 -8.81 -8.35
N PHE A 344 -6.01 -8.86 -7.35
CA PHE A 344 -4.56 -9.16 -7.27
C PHE A 344 -4.10 -9.49 -5.83
N VAL A 345 -3.06 -10.33 -5.65
CA VAL A 345 -1.92 -10.14 -4.72
C VAL A 345 -0.72 -10.81 -5.41
N ALA A 346 0.36 -10.05 -5.70
CA ALA A 346 1.57 -10.43 -6.45
C ALA A 346 1.54 -10.35 -8.01
N GLY A 347 1.54 -9.12 -8.52
CA GLY A 347 2.59 -8.66 -9.45
C GLY A 347 2.66 -9.13 -10.92
N ARG A 348 1.68 -9.80 -11.53
CA ARG A 348 1.68 -10.04 -13.00
C ARG A 348 0.28 -10.04 -13.62
N LYS A 349 0.06 -9.28 -14.68
CA LYS A 349 -1.10 -9.42 -15.59
C LYS A 349 -0.64 -10.05 -16.91
N LEU A 350 -1.39 -11.06 -17.36
CA LEU A 350 -1.34 -11.59 -18.74
C LEU A 350 -2.25 -10.73 -19.62
N GLY A 351 -1.81 -10.43 -20.85
CA GLY A 351 -2.50 -9.56 -21.79
C GLY A 351 -3.73 -10.20 -22.45
N ASP A 352 -4.72 -9.37 -22.77
CA ASP A 352 -5.93 -9.77 -23.49
C ASP A 352 -5.75 -9.68 -25.01
N SER A 353 -6.12 -10.77 -25.68
CA SER A 353 -6.55 -10.75 -27.08
C SER A 353 -7.80 -11.60 -27.21
N GLY A 354 -8.94 -10.95 -27.41
CA GLY A 354 -10.24 -11.55 -27.78
C GLY A 354 -11.29 -11.45 -26.69
N SER A 355 -12.50 -10.98 -27.04
CA SER A 355 -13.68 -10.98 -26.17
C SER A 355 -13.97 -12.41 -25.69
N PRO A 356 -13.73 -12.75 -24.42
CA PRO A 356 -14.02 -14.08 -23.92
C PRO A 356 -15.46 -14.11 -23.43
N THR A 357 -16.28 -14.98 -24.02
CA THR A 357 -17.48 -15.48 -23.35
C THR A 357 -17.04 -16.39 -22.20
N VAL A 358 -17.75 -16.44 -21.08
CA VAL A 358 -17.49 -17.44 -20.03
C VAL A 358 -17.67 -18.83 -20.66
N ILE A 359 -16.56 -19.54 -20.94
CA ILE A 359 -16.62 -20.91 -21.43
C ILE A 359 -16.79 -21.83 -20.23
N VAL A 360 -18.00 -22.35 -20.05
CA VAL A 360 -18.30 -23.43 -19.11
C VAL A 360 -17.71 -24.72 -19.67
N SER A 361 -16.66 -25.25 -19.07
CA SER A 361 -16.03 -26.51 -19.54
C SER A 361 -15.82 -27.52 -18.41
N ASP A 362 -16.23 -28.76 -18.65
CA ASP A 362 -15.95 -29.92 -17.79
C ASP A 362 -14.49 -30.37 -17.93
N TYR A 363 -13.57 -29.74 -17.19
CA TYR A 363 -12.20 -30.24 -17.11
C TYR A 363 -12.06 -31.41 -16.12
N ASP A 364 -11.30 -32.44 -16.53
CA ASP A 364 -10.81 -33.47 -15.61
C ASP A 364 -9.64 -32.89 -14.82
N VAL A 365 -9.88 -32.55 -13.55
CA VAL A 365 -8.95 -31.85 -12.65
C VAL A 365 -7.61 -32.60 -12.50
N GLY A 366 -7.57 -33.91 -12.79
CA GLY A 366 -6.32 -34.67 -12.84
C GLY A 366 -5.38 -34.28 -13.99
N ASP A 367 -5.89 -33.80 -15.12
CA ASP A 367 -5.08 -33.47 -16.32
C ASP A 367 -4.44 -32.07 -16.23
N ILE A 368 -5.05 -31.14 -15.48
CA ILE A 368 -4.51 -29.79 -15.25
C ILE A 368 -3.19 -29.89 -14.46
N PHE A 369 -3.14 -30.72 -13.42
CA PHE A 369 -1.96 -30.85 -12.57
C PHE A 369 -0.89 -31.81 -13.14
N SER A 370 -1.27 -32.79 -13.97
CA SER A 370 -0.30 -33.71 -14.59
C SER A 370 0.57 -33.04 -15.66
N ARG A 371 0.03 -32.02 -16.35
CA ARG A 371 0.74 -31.27 -17.41
C ARG A 371 1.88 -30.38 -16.88
N PHE A 372 1.80 -29.91 -15.64
CA PHE A 372 2.86 -29.11 -15.01
C PHE A 372 4.11 -29.94 -14.62
N TRP A 373 4.04 -31.28 -14.60
CA TRP A 373 5.13 -32.15 -14.15
C TRP A 373 5.91 -32.86 -15.28
N ARG A 374 5.59 -32.63 -16.57
CA ARG A 374 6.40 -33.19 -17.67
C ARG A 374 7.63 -32.32 -17.94
N LYS A 375 8.82 -32.81 -17.56
CA LYS A 375 10.12 -32.29 -18.03
C LYS A 375 10.11 -32.14 -19.56
N PRO A 376 10.67 -31.07 -20.14
CA PRO A 376 10.79 -30.96 -21.58
C PRO A 376 11.71 -32.07 -22.10
N ALA A 377 11.20 -32.87 -23.03
CA ALA A 377 11.99 -33.87 -23.73
C ALA A 377 13.08 -33.17 -24.55
N ARG A 378 14.33 -33.61 -24.40
CA ARG A 378 15.46 -33.20 -25.24
C ARG A 378 15.14 -33.46 -26.72
N PRO A 379 15.28 -32.50 -27.64
CA PRO A 379 15.27 -32.80 -29.06
C PRO A 379 16.55 -33.54 -29.43
N LYS A 380 16.41 -34.74 -30.02
CA LYS A 380 17.50 -35.47 -30.66
C LYS A 380 17.64 -34.97 -32.11
N ASP A 381 18.81 -34.41 -32.39
CA ASP A 381 19.62 -34.51 -33.62
C ASP A 381 19.13 -33.92 -34.97
N LYS A 382 20.02 -33.08 -35.53
CA LYS A 382 20.39 -32.83 -36.95
C LYS A 382 19.30 -32.30 -37.89
N THR A 383 19.45 -31.15 -38.56
CA THR A 383 20.55 -30.75 -39.47
C THR A 383 20.56 -29.24 -39.73
N VAL A 384 21.76 -28.67 -39.81
CA VAL A 384 22.09 -27.31 -40.30
C VAL A 384 22.05 -27.30 -41.85
N PRO A 385 21.77 -26.15 -42.50
CA PRO A 385 22.80 -25.62 -43.38
C PRO A 385 23.04 -24.10 -43.25
N TYR A 386 24.33 -23.79 -43.29
CA TYR A 386 25.02 -22.51 -43.47
C TYR A 386 24.67 -21.82 -44.81
N PHE A 387 24.69 -20.48 -44.84
CA PHE A 387 25.30 -19.61 -45.90
C PHE A 387 25.39 -18.18 -45.30
N ARG A 388 26.56 -17.73 -44.81
CA ARG A 388 27.67 -17.01 -45.47
C ARG A 388 27.30 -15.67 -46.15
N THR A 389 27.75 -14.60 -45.48
CA THR A 389 28.22 -13.26 -45.89
C THR A 389 28.24 -12.89 -47.37
N ASP A 390 27.92 -11.62 -47.67
CA ASP A 390 28.82 -10.75 -48.45
C ASP A 390 28.55 -9.25 -48.19
N ALA A 391 29.65 -8.49 -48.16
CA ALA A 391 29.74 -7.06 -47.94
C ALA A 391 30.08 -6.33 -49.26
N ALA A 392 29.57 -5.11 -49.47
CA ALA A 392 30.15 -4.13 -50.41
C ALA A 392 29.68 -2.68 -50.19
N THR A 393 30.54 -1.87 -49.55
CA THR A 393 30.97 -0.48 -49.86
C THR A 393 30.07 0.52 -50.64
N ARG A 394 29.84 1.74 -50.10
CA ARG A 394 30.49 3.03 -50.51
C ARG A 394 29.97 4.30 -49.79
N THR A 395 30.92 5.02 -49.19
CA THR A 395 31.15 6.46 -48.88
C THR A 395 30.12 7.59 -49.19
N GLY A 396 29.98 8.52 -48.23
CA GLY A 396 29.66 9.96 -48.45
C GLY A 396 29.11 10.73 -47.23
N LYS A 397 29.80 11.78 -46.74
CA LYS A 397 29.48 12.62 -45.54
C LYS A 397 28.51 13.78 -45.84
N GLN A 398 27.58 14.10 -44.92
CA GLN A 398 27.42 15.41 -44.18
C GLN A 398 26.00 15.60 -43.58
N GLY A 399 25.93 16.15 -42.35
CA GLY A 399 24.77 16.86 -41.79
C GLY A 399 23.96 16.15 -40.69
N SER A 400 24.38 16.28 -39.42
CA SER A 400 23.78 15.61 -38.25
C SER A 400 22.45 16.25 -37.81
N GLN A 401 21.32 15.72 -38.30
CA GLN A 401 20.08 15.59 -37.54
C GLN A 401 20.08 14.21 -36.89
N VAL A 402 19.84 14.13 -35.58
CA VAL A 402 19.76 12.85 -34.86
C VAL A 402 18.44 12.17 -35.23
N HIS A 403 18.46 11.38 -36.29
CA HIS A 403 17.43 10.39 -36.60
C HIS A 403 17.76 9.10 -35.83
N LEU A 404 16.90 8.74 -34.86
CA LEU A 404 16.88 7.39 -34.30
C LEU A 404 16.26 6.46 -35.35
N SER A 405 17.06 5.53 -35.87
CA SER A 405 16.64 4.55 -36.88
C SER A 405 15.73 3.46 -36.26
N PRO A 406 14.60 3.11 -36.90
CA PRO A 406 13.63 2.16 -36.38
C PRO A 406 13.98 0.74 -36.80
N GLU A 407 14.97 0.11 -36.16
CA GLU A 407 15.31 -1.30 -36.41
C GLU A 407 15.92 -1.98 -35.16
N VAL A 408 15.19 -1.95 -34.03
CA VAL A 408 15.34 -2.94 -32.95
C VAL A 408 13.96 -3.23 -32.35
N ALA A 409 13.15 -3.99 -33.08
CA ALA A 409 11.92 -4.59 -32.56
C ALA A 409 12.02 -6.11 -32.73
N VAL A 410 12.83 -6.74 -31.87
CA VAL A 410 12.85 -8.20 -31.70
C VAL A 410 12.47 -8.48 -30.24
N GLY A 411 11.53 -9.41 -30.07
CA GLY A 411 10.82 -9.68 -28.83
C GLY A 411 11.73 -9.86 -27.61
N VAL A 412 11.45 -9.09 -26.56
CA VAL A 412 12.11 -9.22 -25.27
C VAL A 412 11.42 -10.35 -24.52
N GLY A 413 12.00 -11.56 -24.59
CA GLY A 413 11.81 -12.54 -23.54
C GLY A 413 12.31 -11.95 -22.22
N ALA A 414 11.77 -12.40 -21.08
CA ALA A 414 12.19 -11.90 -19.76
C ALA A 414 13.72 -12.01 -19.62
N VAL A 415 14.39 -10.86 -19.50
CA VAL A 415 15.84 -10.75 -19.27
C VAL A 415 16.17 -11.46 -17.96
N SER A 416 17.14 -12.38 -17.96
CA SER A 416 17.48 -13.15 -16.75
C SER A 416 18.12 -12.25 -15.69
N ALA A 417 18.10 -12.69 -14.42
CA ALA A 417 18.73 -11.95 -13.34
C ALA A 417 20.24 -11.78 -13.57
N GLU A 418 20.91 -12.81 -14.10
CA GLU A 418 22.33 -12.80 -14.44
C GLU A 418 22.64 -11.77 -15.53
N GLU A 419 21.78 -11.64 -16.53
CA GLU A 419 21.94 -10.67 -17.61
C GLU A 419 21.74 -9.23 -17.11
N LYS A 420 20.76 -8.99 -16.22
CA LYS A 420 20.59 -7.68 -15.55
C LYS A 420 21.83 -7.32 -14.71
N LEU A 421 22.35 -8.25 -13.91
CA LEU A 421 23.53 -8.01 -13.08
C LEU A 421 24.80 -7.73 -13.90
N SER A 422 25.05 -8.53 -14.94
CA SER A 422 26.16 -8.31 -15.87
C SER A 422 26.08 -6.94 -16.54
N THR A 423 24.87 -6.51 -16.90
CA THR A 423 24.60 -5.19 -17.46
C THR A 423 24.94 -4.08 -16.46
N ILE A 424 24.46 -4.20 -15.23
CA ILE A 424 24.74 -3.24 -14.13
C ILE A 424 26.25 -3.11 -13.91
N GLU A 425 26.96 -4.24 -13.80
CA GLU A 425 28.41 -4.24 -13.67
C GLU A 425 29.11 -3.54 -14.82
N SER A 426 28.71 -3.83 -16.07
CA SER A 426 29.29 -3.20 -17.25
C SER A 426 29.08 -1.68 -17.25
N MET A 427 27.91 -1.21 -16.87
CA MET A 427 27.62 0.22 -16.75
C MET A 427 28.50 0.90 -15.71
N HIS A 428 28.66 0.28 -14.54
CA HIS A 428 29.50 0.84 -13.48
C HIS A 428 30.97 0.90 -13.88
N ARG A 429 31.50 -0.15 -14.53
CA ARG A 429 32.87 -0.17 -15.05
C ARG A 429 33.15 0.95 -16.06
N LYS A 430 32.16 1.37 -16.86
CA LYS A 430 32.36 2.50 -17.80
C LYS A 430 32.56 3.85 -17.11
N VAL A 431 32.03 4.00 -15.89
CA VAL A 431 32.10 5.27 -15.13
C VAL A 431 33.26 5.25 -14.14
N ASP A 432 33.58 4.08 -13.60
CA ASP A 432 34.62 3.86 -12.59
C ASP A 432 35.42 2.61 -12.99
N GLU A 433 36.30 2.76 -13.99
CA GLU A 433 37.02 1.65 -14.66
C GLU A 433 37.77 0.75 -13.67
N ASN A 434 38.35 1.33 -12.62
CA ASN A 434 39.10 0.62 -11.59
C ASN A 434 38.28 0.33 -10.32
N HIS A 435 36.96 0.59 -10.34
CA HIS A 435 36.07 0.49 -9.17
C HIS A 435 36.58 1.23 -7.94
N GLN A 436 37.35 2.31 -8.11
CA GLN A 436 37.99 3.00 -7.00
C GLN A 436 36.94 3.65 -6.10
N ARG A 437 35.97 4.35 -6.68
CA ARG A 437 34.88 5.00 -5.93
C ARG A 437 33.94 3.95 -5.35
N LEU A 438 33.64 2.89 -6.10
CA LEU A 438 32.80 1.80 -5.62
C LEU A 438 33.38 1.15 -4.36
N ASN A 439 34.66 0.76 -4.38
CA ASN A 439 35.33 0.14 -3.24
C ASN A 439 35.42 1.10 -2.05
N LEU A 440 35.80 2.37 -2.31
CA LEU A 440 35.83 3.40 -1.28
C LEU A 440 34.46 3.61 -0.60
N GLY A 441 33.39 3.58 -1.40
CA GLY A 441 32.02 3.66 -0.93
C GLY A 441 31.65 2.46 -0.07
N ARG A 442 31.88 1.23 -0.55
CA ARG A 442 31.57 0.00 0.20
C ARG A 442 32.27 -0.04 1.56
N ASP A 443 33.56 0.31 1.61
CA ASP A 443 34.31 0.38 2.87
C ASP A 443 33.73 1.43 3.84
N PHE A 444 33.26 2.57 3.31
CA PHE A 444 32.64 3.61 4.11
C PHE A 444 31.25 3.19 4.62
N TYR A 445 30.41 2.64 3.74
CA TYR A 445 29.08 2.17 4.10
C TYR A 445 29.15 1.03 5.11
N ASP A 446 30.06 0.08 4.93
CA ASP A 446 30.24 -1.03 5.87
C ASP A 446 30.55 -0.54 7.30
N LYS A 447 31.41 0.49 7.43
CA LYS A 447 31.69 1.14 8.72
C LYS A 447 30.46 1.85 9.28
N VAL A 448 29.72 2.58 8.45
CA VAL A 448 28.47 3.24 8.86
C VAL A 448 27.51 2.19 9.41
N PHE A 449 27.21 1.14 8.64
CA PHE A 449 26.26 0.10 9.02
C PHE A 449 26.71 -0.74 10.23
N SER A 450 28.02 -0.89 10.44
CA SER A 450 28.55 -1.48 11.67
C SER A 450 28.16 -0.65 12.89
N VAL A 451 28.38 0.68 12.84
CA VAL A 451 27.97 1.60 13.91
C VAL A 451 26.46 1.59 14.10
N LEU A 452 25.67 1.58 13.02
CA LEU A 452 24.21 1.55 13.13
C LEU A 452 23.73 0.26 13.80
N ALA A 453 24.34 -0.88 13.47
CA ALA A 453 24.01 -2.17 14.07
C ALA A 453 24.36 -2.23 15.56
N ASP A 454 25.53 -1.71 15.94
CA ASP A 454 25.98 -1.68 17.34
C ASP A 454 25.19 -0.66 18.18
N GLY A 455 24.65 0.38 17.54
CA GLY A 455 23.77 1.37 18.14
C GLY A 455 22.29 1.00 18.15
N ALA A 456 21.92 -0.23 17.81
CA ALA A 456 20.51 -0.64 17.77
C ALA A 456 19.83 -0.46 19.15
N PRO A 457 18.60 0.10 19.20
CA PRO A 457 17.80 0.14 20.42
C PRO A 457 17.64 -1.26 21.03
N SER A 458 17.93 -1.39 22.32
CA SER A 458 17.82 -2.67 23.03
C SER A 458 16.40 -2.98 23.53
N VAL A 459 15.48 -2.04 23.35
CA VAL A 459 14.08 -2.13 23.77
C VAL A 459 13.20 -2.62 22.63
N GLU A 460 12.06 -3.20 22.98
CA GLU A 460 11.03 -3.55 22.01
C GLU A 460 10.42 -2.29 21.37
N GLN A 461 9.38 -2.47 20.55
CA GLN A 461 8.71 -1.37 19.88
C GLN A 461 8.07 -0.37 20.88
N LEU A 462 8.09 0.91 20.53
CA LEU A 462 7.46 1.99 21.29
C LEU A 462 6.02 2.17 20.80
N ASP A 463 5.06 1.53 21.47
CA ASP A 463 3.65 1.52 21.08
C ASP A 463 2.67 1.78 22.24
N ARG A 464 3.19 2.24 23.39
CA ARG A 464 2.39 2.48 24.59
C ARG A 464 1.77 3.88 24.59
N TYR A 465 0.55 3.99 24.11
CA TYR A 465 -0.24 5.22 24.14
C TYR A 465 -1.19 5.24 25.34
N ARG A 466 -1.42 6.41 25.96
CA ARG A 466 -2.36 6.54 27.11
C ARG A 466 -3.80 6.22 26.73
N THR A 467 -4.17 6.54 25.51
CA THR A 467 -5.49 6.33 24.92
C THR A 467 -5.30 5.63 23.58
N GLU A 468 -6.35 4.97 23.09
CA GLU A 468 -6.39 4.53 21.68
C GLU A 468 -6.49 5.71 20.71
N GLU A 469 -6.83 6.90 21.22
CA GLU A 469 -6.88 8.16 20.48
C GLU A 469 -5.48 8.63 20.08
N ARG A 470 -5.24 8.67 18.77
CA ARG A 470 -4.03 9.24 18.16
C ARG A 470 -4.27 10.70 17.80
N ILE A 471 -3.20 11.48 17.62
CA ILE A 471 -3.30 12.84 17.07
C ILE A 471 -3.65 12.72 15.58
N TYR A 472 -4.93 12.58 15.25
CA TYR A 472 -5.40 12.41 13.88
C TYR A 472 -5.83 13.76 13.29
N HIS A 473 -5.51 14.01 12.02
CA HIS A 473 -5.89 15.21 11.27
C HIS A 473 -5.40 16.56 11.80
N ALA A 474 -4.26 16.55 12.50
CA ALA A 474 -3.57 17.79 12.88
C ALA A 474 -2.97 18.46 11.63
N ARG A 475 -3.78 19.23 10.91
CA ARG A 475 -3.40 19.94 9.67
C ARG A 475 -3.27 21.44 9.92
N TYR A 476 -2.36 22.10 9.21
CA TYR A 476 -2.40 23.55 9.07
C TYR A 476 -3.61 23.95 8.21
N THR A 477 -4.50 24.78 8.74
CA THR A 477 -5.61 25.36 7.97
C THR A 477 -5.28 26.81 7.58
N THR A 478 -5.62 27.17 6.35
CA THR A 478 -5.51 28.55 5.85
C THR A 478 -6.83 29.32 5.94
N ARG A 479 -7.86 28.75 6.58
CA ARG A 479 -9.19 29.35 6.71
C ARG A 479 -9.48 29.64 8.17
N GLU A 480 -9.73 30.90 8.50
CA GLU A 480 -10.06 31.34 9.86
C GLU A 480 -11.29 30.62 10.44
N GLU A 481 -12.25 30.26 9.59
CA GLU A 481 -13.52 29.60 9.97
C GLU A 481 -13.35 28.11 10.34
N GLU A 482 -12.23 27.48 9.96
CA GLU A 482 -11.93 26.07 10.25
C GLU A 482 -11.04 25.87 11.50
N LEU A 483 -10.66 26.96 12.18
CA LEU A 483 -9.92 26.95 13.46
C LEU A 483 -10.81 26.50 14.64
N ALA A 484 -11.53 25.39 14.48
CA ALA A 484 -12.43 24.86 15.50
C ALA A 484 -11.70 24.28 16.73
N ASP A 485 -10.39 24.07 16.67
CA ASP A 485 -9.59 23.55 17.78
C ASP A 485 -8.69 24.64 18.38
N ASP A 486 -9.03 25.10 19.58
CA ASP A 486 -8.20 25.93 20.49
C ASP A 486 -6.98 25.15 21.04
N ILE A 487 -6.63 24.00 20.45
CA ILE A 487 -5.63 23.08 20.99
C ILE A 487 -4.23 23.61 20.71
N VAL A 488 -3.53 23.98 21.77
CA VAL A 488 -2.10 24.30 21.74
C VAL A 488 -1.30 23.01 21.84
N PHE A 489 -0.44 22.77 20.85
CA PHE A 489 0.47 21.62 20.80
C PHE A 489 1.67 21.85 21.75
N SER A 490 1.36 22.07 23.02
CA SER A 490 2.31 22.31 24.10
C SER A 490 3.05 21.03 24.48
N GLU A 491 4.12 21.17 25.27
CA GLU A 491 4.86 20.02 25.79
C GLU A 491 3.95 19.08 26.60
N ALA A 492 3.04 19.63 27.40
CA ALA A 492 2.11 18.85 28.21
C ALA A 492 1.11 18.05 27.36
N TYR A 493 0.57 18.68 26.30
CA TYR A 493 -0.35 18.03 25.37
C TYR A 493 0.35 16.89 24.61
N LEU A 494 1.48 17.19 23.95
CA LEU A 494 2.23 16.21 23.17
C LEU A 494 2.80 15.09 24.05
N GLY A 495 3.15 15.38 25.30
CA GLY A 495 3.61 14.39 26.29
C GLY A 495 2.52 13.47 26.84
N SER A 496 1.24 13.72 26.54
CA SER A 496 0.14 12.87 27.01
C SER A 496 -0.14 11.66 26.11
N PHE A 497 0.47 11.59 24.92
CA PHE A 497 0.22 10.51 23.95
C PHE A 497 1.16 9.32 24.19
N LEU A 498 2.32 9.26 23.52
CA LEU A 498 3.27 8.17 23.66
C LEU A 498 3.93 8.21 25.05
N GLN A 499 3.89 7.08 25.77
CA GLN A 499 4.45 6.94 27.12
C GLN A 499 5.61 5.97 27.13
N LEU A 500 6.76 6.42 27.61
CA LEU A 500 7.95 5.58 27.79
C LEU A 500 8.14 5.26 29.29
N THR A 501 8.58 4.05 29.61
CA THR A 501 9.14 3.75 30.94
C THR A 501 10.51 4.41 31.12
N ALA A 502 10.99 4.48 32.36
CA ALA A 502 12.34 4.96 32.64
C ALA A 502 13.40 4.10 31.93
N GLU A 503 13.19 2.78 31.85
CA GLU A 503 14.09 1.86 31.15
C GLU A 503 14.06 2.07 29.63
N GLU A 504 12.87 2.24 29.05
CA GLU A 504 12.70 2.56 27.62
C GLU A 504 13.40 3.88 27.26
N GLN A 505 13.14 4.91 28.05
CA GLN A 505 13.75 6.24 27.91
C GLN A 505 15.28 6.17 28.00
N GLN A 506 15.83 5.48 29.00
CA GLN A 506 17.27 5.36 29.22
C GLN A 506 17.95 4.55 28.11
N SER A 507 17.35 3.42 27.69
CA SER A 507 17.90 2.60 26.60
C SER A 507 17.91 3.35 25.27
N MET A 508 16.81 4.05 24.95
CA MET A 508 16.75 4.88 23.75
C MET A 508 17.80 6.00 23.78
N GLN A 509 17.98 6.67 24.93
CA GLN A 509 19.01 7.69 25.10
C GLN A 509 20.42 7.13 24.93
N GLN A 510 20.73 5.96 25.48
CA GLN A 510 22.03 5.30 25.33
C GLN A 510 22.30 4.92 23.87
N SER A 511 21.31 4.32 23.20
CA SER A 511 21.41 3.89 21.80
C SER A 511 21.60 5.08 20.86
N HIS A 512 20.82 6.14 21.06
CA HIS A 512 20.96 7.41 20.34
C HIS A 512 22.32 8.06 20.57
N SER A 513 22.75 8.18 21.83
CA SER A 513 24.05 8.76 22.19
C SER A 513 25.21 7.97 21.58
N TYR A 514 25.12 6.64 21.57
CA TYR A 514 26.09 5.77 20.92
C TYR A 514 26.14 6.06 19.41
N ALA A 515 24.99 6.09 18.74
CA ALA A 515 24.92 6.38 17.32
C ALA A 515 25.55 7.74 17.01
N VAL A 516 25.11 8.82 17.66
CA VAL A 516 25.64 10.19 17.46
C VAL A 516 27.15 10.27 17.68
N THR A 517 27.67 9.58 18.69
CA THR A 517 29.10 9.63 19.05
C THR A 517 29.98 8.86 18.07
N ASN A 518 29.48 7.76 17.50
CA ASN A 518 30.30 6.83 16.73
C ASN A 518 30.11 6.93 15.21
N ILE A 519 29.05 7.57 14.73
CA ILE A 519 28.85 7.74 13.28
C ILE A 519 29.94 8.65 12.68
N PRO A 520 30.45 8.34 11.47
CA PRO A 520 31.45 9.16 10.80
C PRO A 520 30.99 10.61 10.57
N HIS A 521 31.86 11.58 10.90
CA HIS A 521 31.58 13.01 10.67
C HIS A 521 31.65 13.39 9.19
N HIS A 522 32.57 12.78 8.44
CA HIS A 522 32.83 13.07 7.04
C HIS A 522 32.94 11.79 6.23
N ALA A 523 32.57 11.88 4.96
CA ALA A 523 32.86 10.85 3.97
C ALA A 523 34.33 10.92 3.53
N PRO A 524 34.90 9.81 3.03
CA PRO A 524 36.25 9.83 2.47
C PRO A 524 36.34 10.74 1.23
N GLU A 525 37.49 11.39 1.06
CA GLU A 525 37.75 12.25 -0.10
C GLU A 525 37.63 11.47 -1.42
N GLY A 526 37.05 12.10 -2.44
CA GLY A 526 36.84 11.50 -3.76
C GLY A 526 35.59 10.61 -3.88
N LEU A 527 34.84 10.36 -2.79
CA LEU A 527 33.61 9.57 -2.86
C LEU A 527 32.45 10.34 -3.51
N TYR A 528 32.38 11.66 -3.27
CA TYR A 528 31.31 12.52 -3.76
C TYR A 528 31.87 13.76 -4.46
N SER A 529 31.17 14.23 -5.49
CA SER A 529 31.53 15.48 -6.19
C SER A 529 30.34 16.09 -6.93
N GLY A 530 30.33 17.41 -7.07
CA GLY A 530 29.35 18.11 -7.90
C GLY A 530 27.93 18.16 -7.33
N ASN A 531 27.03 18.73 -8.13
CA ASN A 531 25.62 18.92 -7.81
C ASN A 531 24.76 18.04 -8.71
N GLY A 532 23.70 17.46 -8.17
CA GLY A 532 22.76 16.68 -8.98
C GLY A 532 21.45 16.37 -8.30
N ILE A 533 20.55 15.78 -9.07
CA ILE A 533 19.21 15.40 -8.62
C ILE A 533 19.17 13.89 -8.42
N VAL A 534 18.55 13.44 -7.33
CA VAL A 534 18.40 12.03 -7.00
C VAL A 534 16.93 11.67 -6.92
N TYR A 535 16.55 10.56 -7.56
CA TYR A 535 15.24 9.93 -7.44
C TYR A 535 15.38 8.53 -6.85
N VAL A 536 14.37 8.07 -6.12
CA VAL A 536 14.16 6.64 -5.86
C VAL A 536 13.21 6.10 -6.93
N GLY A 537 13.69 5.18 -7.75
CA GLY A 537 12.93 4.56 -8.84
C GLY A 537 12.56 3.09 -8.54
N GLY A 538 12.22 2.35 -9.60
CA GLY A 538 11.88 0.93 -9.56
C GLY A 538 10.38 0.67 -9.79
N GLY A 539 10.06 -0.29 -10.66
CA GLY A 539 8.68 -0.68 -10.97
C GLY A 539 7.82 0.53 -11.36
N LYS A 540 6.68 0.74 -10.67
CA LYS A 540 5.78 1.88 -10.92
C LYS A 540 6.41 3.27 -10.75
N TYR A 541 7.49 3.37 -9.97
CA TYR A 541 8.17 4.64 -9.74
C TYR A 541 9.08 5.04 -10.90
N ASN A 542 9.50 4.11 -11.78
CA ASN A 542 10.24 4.45 -13.00
C ASN A 542 9.42 5.34 -13.94
N TRP A 543 8.12 5.06 -14.06
CA TRP A 543 7.20 5.89 -14.85
C TRP A 543 7.10 7.31 -14.29
N LEU A 544 6.86 7.43 -12.98
CA LEU A 544 6.73 8.74 -12.31
C LEU A 544 8.03 9.55 -12.43
N ALA A 545 9.17 8.91 -12.12
CA ALA A 545 10.49 9.52 -12.28
C ALA A 545 10.74 9.96 -13.73
N MET A 546 10.35 9.17 -14.74
CA MET A 546 10.46 9.56 -16.14
C MET A 546 9.64 10.83 -16.45
N LEU A 547 8.40 10.90 -15.98
CA LEU A 547 7.54 12.06 -16.20
C LEU A 547 8.12 13.32 -15.56
N SER A 548 8.61 13.22 -14.32
CA SER A 548 9.29 14.31 -13.61
C SER A 548 10.60 14.73 -14.31
N ILE A 549 11.44 13.78 -14.75
CA ILE A 549 12.69 14.04 -15.47
C ILE A 549 12.42 14.70 -16.84
N LYS A 550 11.44 14.21 -17.59
CA LYS A 550 11.03 14.83 -18.85
C LYS A 550 10.65 16.29 -18.61
N GLN A 551 9.88 16.55 -17.55
CA GLN A 551 9.50 17.92 -17.18
C GLN A 551 10.70 18.77 -16.74
N LEU A 552 11.66 18.23 -15.97
CA LEU A 552 12.92 18.93 -15.65
C LEU A 552 13.62 19.42 -16.93
N ARG A 553 13.68 18.58 -17.97
CA ARG A 553 14.32 18.94 -19.23
C ARG A 553 13.54 20.01 -20.00
N GLU A 554 12.21 19.96 -19.98
CA GLU A 554 11.35 21.00 -20.57
C GLU A 554 11.51 22.36 -19.86
N THR A 555 11.77 22.39 -18.56
CA THR A 555 12.08 23.65 -17.84
C THR A 555 13.51 24.15 -18.08
N GLY A 556 14.32 23.40 -18.84
CA GLY A 556 15.70 23.75 -19.18
C GLY A 556 16.74 23.35 -18.13
N CYS A 557 16.39 22.48 -17.18
CA CYS A 557 17.31 21.97 -16.16
C CYS A 557 18.45 21.18 -16.80
N LYS A 558 19.69 21.50 -16.43
CA LYS A 558 20.92 20.86 -16.95
C LYS A 558 21.61 19.97 -15.92
N LEU A 559 21.11 19.92 -14.70
CA LEU A 559 21.71 19.10 -13.65
C LEU A 559 21.73 17.62 -14.03
N PRO A 560 22.82 16.90 -13.70
CA PRO A 560 22.89 15.45 -13.84
C PRO A 560 21.92 14.79 -12.87
N ILE A 561 21.36 13.64 -13.27
CA ILE A 561 20.33 12.93 -12.50
C ILE A 561 20.76 11.49 -12.24
N GLU A 562 20.56 11.02 -11.02
CA GLU A 562 20.76 9.63 -10.62
C GLU A 562 19.45 9.02 -10.10
N ILE A 563 19.08 7.86 -10.64
CA ILE A 563 17.86 7.14 -10.26
C ILE A 563 18.29 5.88 -9.53
N VAL A 564 18.04 5.84 -8.23
CA VAL A 564 18.42 4.71 -7.38
C VAL A 564 17.32 3.66 -7.42
N ILE A 565 17.66 2.47 -7.92
CA ILE A 565 16.77 1.32 -8.06
C ILE A 565 17.03 0.36 -6.90
N PRO A 566 16.06 0.13 -5.99
CA PRO A 566 16.27 -0.70 -4.80
C PRO A 566 16.36 -2.20 -5.08
N LYS A 567 15.58 -2.72 -6.03
CA LYS A 567 15.45 -4.16 -6.30
C LYS A 567 15.72 -4.54 -7.75
N LEU A 568 16.23 -5.75 -7.95
CA LEU A 568 16.66 -6.24 -9.26
C LEU A 568 15.49 -6.58 -10.19
N ASP A 569 14.38 -7.06 -9.63
CA ASP A 569 13.14 -7.30 -10.38
C ASP A 569 12.56 -6.00 -10.92
N GLU A 570 12.63 -4.92 -10.14
CA GLU A 570 12.20 -3.55 -10.50
C GLU A 570 13.15 -2.80 -11.47
N TYR A 571 14.31 -3.39 -11.81
CA TYR A 571 15.29 -2.80 -12.73
C TYR A 571 14.90 -3.07 -14.20
N GLU A 572 14.68 -2.01 -14.97
CA GLU A 572 14.29 -2.07 -16.40
C GLU A 572 15.52 -1.74 -17.29
N PRO A 573 16.18 -2.73 -17.93
CA PRO A 573 17.45 -2.50 -18.63
C PRO A 573 17.37 -1.47 -19.74
N ASP A 574 16.30 -1.47 -20.54
CA ASP A 574 16.16 -0.53 -21.67
C ASP A 574 16.04 0.93 -21.18
N LEU A 575 15.26 1.15 -20.13
CA LEU A 575 15.16 2.48 -19.50
C LEU A 575 16.52 2.94 -19.00
N CYS A 576 17.24 2.08 -18.30
CA CYS A 576 18.51 2.42 -17.65
C CYS A 576 19.69 2.55 -18.62
N LEU A 577 19.72 1.81 -19.72
CA LEU A 577 20.82 1.81 -20.69
C LEU A 577 20.66 2.87 -21.77
N ASN A 578 19.43 3.12 -22.22
CA ASN A 578 19.19 3.89 -23.43
C ASN A 578 18.41 5.18 -23.15
N ILE A 579 17.30 5.07 -22.43
CA ILE A 579 16.32 6.16 -22.37
C ILE A 579 16.69 7.21 -21.31
N PHE A 580 16.95 6.79 -20.06
CA PHE A 580 17.40 7.72 -19.02
C PHE A 580 18.72 8.43 -19.40
N PRO A 581 19.75 7.73 -19.94
CA PRO A 581 20.96 8.38 -20.41
C PRO A 581 20.73 9.45 -21.48
N ALA A 582 19.78 9.25 -22.39
CA ALA A 582 19.41 10.26 -23.39
C ALA A 582 18.84 11.55 -22.77
N LEU A 583 18.31 11.46 -21.53
CA LEU A 583 17.82 12.60 -20.74
C LEU A 583 18.86 13.10 -19.72
N GLY A 584 20.13 12.70 -19.82
CA GLY A 584 21.17 13.07 -18.86
C GLY A 584 20.94 12.49 -17.46
N ALA A 585 20.22 11.37 -17.38
CA ALA A 585 19.97 10.61 -16.16
C ALA A 585 20.65 9.24 -16.22
N ARG A 586 20.97 8.63 -15.09
CA ARG A 586 21.52 7.28 -15.05
C ARG A 586 20.94 6.48 -13.88
N CYS A 587 20.73 5.19 -14.10
CA CYS A 587 20.33 4.29 -13.03
C CYS A 587 21.52 3.89 -12.15
N ILE A 588 21.26 3.67 -10.87
CA ILE A 588 22.16 3.10 -9.89
C ILE A 588 21.43 1.97 -9.18
N PHE A 589 21.98 0.77 -9.17
CA PHE A 589 21.38 -0.35 -8.45
C PHE A 589 21.88 -0.38 -7.00
N LEU A 590 20.97 -0.19 -6.04
CA LEU A 590 21.31 0.05 -4.64
C LEU A 590 22.12 -1.09 -3.98
N PRO A 591 21.70 -2.38 -4.06
CA PRO A 591 22.46 -3.48 -3.48
C PRO A 591 23.89 -3.57 -4.02
N TYR A 592 24.07 -3.30 -5.33
CA TYR A 592 25.40 -3.30 -5.96
C TYR A 592 26.30 -2.20 -5.38
N MET A 593 25.74 -1.03 -5.05
CA MET A 593 26.51 0.06 -4.44
C MET A 593 26.91 -0.18 -2.99
N LEU A 594 26.06 -0.87 -2.21
CA LEU A 594 26.29 -1.05 -0.77
C LEU A 594 27.25 -2.19 -0.45
N SER A 595 26.97 -3.40 -0.95
CA SER A 595 27.77 -4.60 -0.64
C SER A 595 27.93 -5.54 -1.84
N GLY A 596 27.09 -5.41 -2.88
CA GLY A 596 26.99 -6.42 -3.93
C GLY A 596 26.60 -7.78 -3.35
N ASP A 597 27.37 -8.82 -3.69
CA ASP A 597 27.15 -10.19 -3.20
C ASP A 597 27.92 -10.51 -1.89
N ASP A 598 28.57 -9.52 -1.28
CA ASP A 598 29.30 -9.72 -0.04
C ASP A 598 28.34 -9.87 1.16
N THR A 599 28.13 -11.12 1.56
CA THR A 599 27.29 -11.47 2.71
C THR A 599 27.96 -11.20 4.06
N THR A 600 29.27 -10.93 4.08
CA THR A 600 30.03 -10.65 5.31
C THR A 600 29.98 -9.18 5.74
N SER A 601 29.58 -8.29 4.82
CA SER A 601 29.39 -6.86 5.10
C SER A 601 28.34 -6.62 6.19
N ALA A 602 28.56 -5.62 7.04
CA ALA A 602 27.59 -5.17 8.03
C ALA A 602 26.26 -4.73 7.42
N VAL A 603 26.26 -4.28 6.16
CA VAL A 603 25.04 -3.93 5.41
C VAL A 603 24.10 -5.14 5.31
N SER A 604 24.64 -6.36 5.16
CA SER A 604 23.84 -7.58 4.93
C SER A 604 22.93 -7.93 6.12
N LYS A 605 23.19 -7.35 7.30
CA LYS A 605 22.36 -7.49 8.51
C LYS A 605 21.02 -6.75 8.39
N PHE A 606 20.89 -5.82 7.44
CA PHE A 606 19.73 -4.96 7.29
C PHE A 606 18.88 -5.36 6.09
N LYS A 607 17.54 -5.31 6.27
CA LYS A 607 16.57 -5.43 5.18
C LYS A 607 15.87 -4.09 5.02
N PHE A 608 16.01 -3.49 3.83
CA PHE A 608 15.46 -2.16 3.58
C PHE A 608 14.03 -2.22 3.04
N LYS A 609 13.19 -1.28 3.48
CA LYS A 609 11.83 -1.10 2.96
C LYS A 609 11.33 0.34 3.11
N GLY A 610 10.42 0.73 2.21
CA GLY A 610 9.69 2.00 2.27
C GLY A 610 10.62 3.22 2.37
N TYR A 611 10.41 4.04 3.40
CA TYR A 611 11.03 5.35 3.57
C TYR A 611 12.57 5.34 3.72
N GLN A 612 13.15 4.20 4.09
CA GLN A 612 14.61 4.04 4.23
C GLN A 612 15.36 4.32 2.92
N TYR A 613 14.72 4.10 1.77
CA TYR A 613 15.35 4.27 0.47
C TYR A 613 15.75 5.71 0.15
N LYS A 614 15.11 6.73 0.73
CA LYS A 614 15.44 8.14 0.47
C LYS A 614 16.83 8.49 1.00
N ALA A 615 17.09 8.17 2.29
CA ALA A 615 18.40 8.40 2.91
C ALA A 615 19.50 7.57 2.22
N LEU A 616 19.20 6.32 1.87
CA LEU A 616 20.12 5.44 1.13
C LEU A 616 20.43 5.99 -0.26
N ALA A 617 19.43 6.47 -0.99
CA ALA A 617 19.62 7.02 -2.32
C ALA A 617 20.50 8.27 -2.32
N ILE A 618 20.28 9.18 -1.35
CA ILE A 618 21.20 10.30 -1.12
C ILE A 618 22.60 9.74 -0.82
N MET A 619 22.74 8.81 0.12
CA MET A 619 24.04 8.29 0.54
C MET A 619 24.84 7.63 -0.59
N VAL A 620 24.22 6.80 -1.45
CA VAL A 620 24.94 6.07 -2.51
C VAL A 620 25.14 6.86 -3.81
N SER A 621 24.40 7.94 -4.00
CA SER A 621 24.57 8.82 -5.16
C SER A 621 25.96 9.45 -5.20
N SER A 622 26.46 9.77 -6.40
CA SER A 622 27.82 10.31 -6.56
C SER A 622 27.94 11.82 -6.26
N PHE A 623 26.81 12.52 -6.12
CA PHE A 623 26.81 13.97 -5.93
C PHE A 623 27.21 14.37 -4.51
N GLU A 624 27.96 15.47 -4.37
CA GLU A 624 28.22 16.08 -3.07
C GLU A 624 26.99 16.83 -2.57
N ASN A 625 26.37 17.60 -3.45
CA ASN A 625 25.14 18.34 -3.16
C ASN A 625 23.98 17.71 -3.93
N VAL A 626 22.95 17.31 -3.19
CA VAL A 626 21.82 16.55 -3.71
C VAL A 626 20.54 17.36 -3.56
N LEU A 627 19.75 17.42 -4.62
CA LEU A 627 18.32 17.70 -4.57
C LEU A 627 17.60 16.35 -4.70
N LEU A 628 17.01 15.86 -3.61
CA LEU A 628 16.20 14.65 -3.64
C LEU A 628 14.78 15.03 -4.07
N LEU A 629 14.21 14.26 -5.00
CA LEU A 629 12.81 14.36 -5.40
C LEU A 629 12.16 12.98 -5.42
N ASP A 630 10.95 12.86 -4.87
CA ASP A 630 10.07 11.73 -5.13
C ASP A 630 9.62 11.75 -6.61
N GLY A 631 9.32 10.58 -7.18
CA GLY A 631 8.99 10.45 -8.60
C GLY A 631 7.74 11.25 -9.02
N ASP A 632 6.83 11.49 -8.09
CA ASP A 632 5.61 12.31 -8.25
C ASP A 632 5.79 13.77 -7.81
N ASN A 633 7.01 14.19 -7.47
CA ASN A 633 7.34 15.59 -7.28
C ASN A 633 7.84 16.20 -8.61
N ILE A 634 6.99 17.01 -9.24
CA ILE A 634 7.17 17.49 -10.61
C ILE A 634 7.61 18.95 -10.60
N PRO A 635 8.73 19.30 -11.23
CA PRO A 635 9.17 20.68 -11.33
C PRO A 635 8.24 21.49 -12.25
N VAL A 636 7.82 22.66 -11.79
CA VAL A 636 7.15 23.66 -12.64
C VAL A 636 8.11 24.76 -13.08
N GLY A 637 9.29 24.85 -12.46
CA GLY A 637 10.39 25.75 -12.83
C GLY A 637 11.74 25.04 -12.93
N ASN A 638 12.77 25.78 -13.31
CA ASN A 638 14.14 25.26 -13.38
C ASN A 638 14.83 25.36 -12.00
N PRO A 639 15.30 24.25 -11.39
CA PRO A 639 15.94 24.27 -10.08
C PRO A 639 17.48 24.46 -10.11
N ASP A 640 18.10 24.73 -11.27
CA ASP A 640 19.57 24.80 -11.39
C ASP A 640 20.21 25.84 -10.46
N HIS A 641 19.56 27.00 -10.25
CA HIS A 641 20.08 28.10 -9.43
C HIS A 641 20.15 27.78 -7.93
N LEU A 642 19.36 26.80 -7.46
CA LEU A 642 19.26 26.48 -6.04
C LEU A 642 20.60 26.10 -5.42
N PHE A 643 21.50 25.48 -6.17
CA PHE A 643 22.83 25.08 -5.68
C PHE A 643 23.84 26.23 -5.61
N THR A 644 23.60 27.33 -6.31
CA THR A 644 24.53 28.47 -6.42
C THR A 644 24.11 29.68 -5.60
N GLU A 645 22.86 29.71 -5.13
CA GLU A 645 22.31 30.84 -4.38
C GLU A 645 22.07 30.50 -2.89
N LYS A 646 21.80 31.54 -2.10
CA LYS A 646 21.26 31.37 -0.74
C LYS A 646 19.77 31.04 -0.85
N PRO A 647 19.21 30.17 0.00
CA PRO A 647 19.76 29.74 1.29
C PRO A 647 20.62 28.48 1.29
N PHE A 648 20.81 27.79 0.16
CA PHE A 648 21.55 26.51 0.18
C PHE A 648 23.04 26.73 0.46
N THR A 649 23.68 27.68 -0.21
CA THR A 649 25.14 27.90 -0.10
C THR A 649 25.65 28.25 1.30
N ASN A 650 24.79 28.77 2.20
CA ASN A 650 25.18 29.11 3.57
C ASN A 650 24.62 28.14 4.63
N ASN A 651 23.63 27.31 4.30
CA ASN A 651 23.04 26.38 5.24
C ASN A 651 23.38 24.92 4.93
N GLY A 652 23.51 24.52 3.67
CA GLY A 652 23.81 23.14 3.28
C GLY A 652 22.65 22.15 3.43
N PHE A 653 21.54 22.53 4.05
CA PHE A 653 20.32 21.72 4.14
C PHE A 653 19.06 22.58 3.97
N ILE A 654 18.18 22.20 3.02
CA ILE A 654 16.91 22.87 2.73
C ILE A 654 15.77 21.87 2.78
N VAL A 655 14.68 22.24 3.45
CA VAL A 655 13.44 21.45 3.51
C VAL A 655 12.22 22.31 3.23
N TRP A 656 11.20 21.68 2.64
CA TRP A 656 9.92 22.30 2.33
C TRP A 656 8.86 21.89 3.35
N PRO A 657 7.82 22.72 3.57
CA PRO A 657 6.74 22.37 4.47
C PRO A 657 5.85 21.24 3.92
N ASP A 658 5.26 20.47 4.84
CA ASP A 658 4.15 19.53 4.61
C ASP A 658 2.85 20.07 5.26
N PHE A 659 1.69 19.47 4.96
CA PHE A 659 0.36 19.90 5.42
C PHE A 659 0.15 19.77 6.94
N TRP A 660 0.90 18.90 7.61
CA TRP A 660 0.61 18.46 8.97
C TRP A 660 1.26 19.36 10.02
N LYS A 661 0.64 19.50 11.19
CA LYS A 661 1.29 20.09 12.38
C LYS A 661 2.28 19.10 12.97
N ARG A 662 3.31 19.63 13.63
CA ARG A 662 4.38 18.81 14.19
C ARG A 662 3.96 18.20 15.52
N THR A 663 4.05 16.88 15.61
CA THR A 663 3.58 16.09 16.76
C THR A 663 4.71 15.36 17.50
N VAL A 664 5.97 15.79 17.30
CA VAL A 664 7.14 15.16 17.93
C VAL A 664 6.98 15.10 19.45
N SER A 665 7.15 13.91 20.01
CA SER A 665 7.04 13.66 21.45
C SER A 665 8.12 14.41 22.24
N PRO A 666 7.80 15.01 23.40
CA PRO A 666 8.80 15.57 24.32
C PRO A 666 9.91 14.59 24.70
N ALA A 667 9.60 13.28 24.71
CA ALA A 667 10.55 12.21 25.00
C ALA A 667 11.72 12.18 24.01
N TYR A 668 11.50 12.55 22.74
CA TYR A 668 12.56 12.61 21.73
C TYR A 668 13.66 13.61 22.13
N TYR A 669 13.30 14.79 22.62
CA TYR A 669 14.30 15.80 23.00
C TYR A 669 15.15 15.33 24.17
N GLN A 670 14.56 14.60 25.12
CA GLN A 670 15.28 13.97 26.22
C GLN A 670 16.22 12.85 25.72
N ILE A 671 15.75 12.00 24.80
CA ILE A 671 16.54 10.93 24.16
C ILE A 671 17.73 11.52 23.41
N ALA A 672 17.50 12.58 22.64
CA ALA A 672 18.50 13.24 21.82
C ALA A 672 19.43 14.19 22.60
N GLY A 673 19.19 14.37 23.91
CA GLY A 673 19.97 15.29 24.75
C GLY A 673 19.78 16.78 24.41
N ILE A 674 18.69 17.13 23.73
CA ILE A 674 18.40 18.49 23.27
C ILE A 674 17.73 19.28 24.40
N GLN A 675 18.30 20.44 24.74
CA GLN A 675 17.75 21.34 25.73
C GLN A 675 16.73 22.30 25.09
N VAL A 676 15.45 22.04 25.31
CA VAL A 676 14.37 22.94 24.84
C VAL A 676 14.21 24.10 25.81
N SER A 677 14.37 25.32 25.31
CA SER A 677 14.34 26.54 26.12
C SER A 677 13.00 26.73 26.83
N GLN A 678 13.07 27.23 28.07
CA GLN A 678 11.90 27.59 28.88
C GLN A 678 11.58 29.10 28.80
N THR A 679 12.44 29.88 28.14
CA THR A 679 12.38 31.36 28.13
C THR A 679 12.57 31.99 26.76
N GLN A 680 13.08 31.25 25.77
CA GLN A 680 13.37 31.77 24.43
C GLN A 680 12.49 31.09 23.38
N LEU A 681 11.86 31.90 22.53
CA LEU A 681 10.99 31.46 21.44
C LEU A 681 11.59 31.83 20.08
N HIS A 682 11.37 30.97 19.10
CA HIS A 682 11.46 31.32 17.69
C HIS A 682 10.26 32.17 17.27
N PRO A 683 10.36 32.88 16.13
CA PRO A 683 9.20 33.48 15.47
C PRO A 683 8.08 32.45 15.35
N ARG A 684 6.84 32.85 15.65
CA ARG A 684 5.71 31.93 15.56
C ARG A 684 5.41 31.69 14.09
N TYR A 685 5.16 30.44 13.74
CA TYR A 685 4.60 30.14 12.43
C TYR A 685 3.12 30.54 12.42
N ASP A 686 2.77 31.50 11.58
CA ASP A 686 1.38 31.88 11.32
C ASP A 686 0.81 30.92 10.27
N GLU A 687 -0.11 30.08 10.72
CA GLU A 687 -0.77 29.05 9.92
C GLU A 687 -1.65 29.65 8.81
N VAL A 688 -2.28 30.80 9.10
CA VAL A 688 -3.21 31.48 8.18
C VAL A 688 -2.41 32.26 7.13
N ALA A 689 -1.43 33.04 7.57
CA ALA A 689 -0.59 33.82 6.65
C ALA A 689 0.45 32.96 5.93
N GLY A 690 0.73 31.74 6.43
CA GLY A 690 1.69 30.80 5.86
C GLY A 690 3.11 31.37 5.82
N LYS A 691 3.56 31.93 6.95
CA LYS A 691 4.87 32.58 7.14
C LYS A 691 5.23 32.66 8.62
N TYR A 692 6.50 32.94 8.93
CA TYR A 692 6.90 33.26 10.30
C TYR A 692 6.58 34.71 10.67
N GLU A 693 6.04 34.93 11.86
CA GLU A 693 5.76 36.23 12.44
C GLU A 693 6.55 36.46 13.73
N GLN A 694 7.14 37.66 13.84
CA GLN A 694 7.80 38.09 15.07
C GLN A 694 6.73 38.49 16.07
N ILE A 695 6.63 37.75 17.18
CA ILE A 695 5.79 38.16 18.30
C ILE A 695 6.61 39.10 19.18
N PRO A 696 6.05 40.24 19.62
CA PRO A 696 6.71 41.11 20.59
C PRO A 696 7.12 40.31 21.82
N VAL A 697 8.40 40.39 22.20
CA VAL A 697 8.91 39.74 23.40
C VAL A 697 8.32 40.47 24.61
N ASP A 698 7.34 39.86 25.27
CA ASP A 698 6.94 40.28 26.61
C ASP A 698 7.99 39.77 27.61
N ASN A 699 8.40 40.63 28.55
CA ASN A 699 9.34 40.28 29.61
C ASN A 699 8.66 39.50 30.77
N SER A 700 7.36 39.22 30.66
CA SER A 700 6.62 38.33 31.55
C SER A 700 7.12 36.88 31.45
N PRO A 701 7.05 36.08 32.53
CA PRO A 701 7.33 34.65 32.46
C PRO A 701 6.44 33.96 31.42
N LEU A 702 7.03 33.11 30.58
CA LEU A 702 6.29 32.34 29.58
C LEU A 702 5.39 31.30 30.25
N ASP A 703 4.10 31.33 29.92
CA ASP A 703 3.20 30.21 30.21
C ASP A 703 3.37 29.13 29.13
N LEU A 704 4.09 28.07 29.48
CA LEU A 704 4.41 26.98 28.55
C LEU A 704 3.20 26.17 28.12
N SER A 705 2.07 26.26 28.84
CA SER A 705 0.83 25.58 28.46
C SER A 705 0.13 26.25 27.27
N SER A 706 0.37 27.55 27.06
CA SER A 706 -0.15 28.34 25.94
C SER A 706 0.86 28.55 24.81
N VAL A 707 2.06 27.97 24.92
CA VAL A 707 3.13 28.04 23.90
C VAL A 707 3.31 26.66 23.23
N PRO A 708 3.21 26.57 21.89
CA PRO A 708 3.56 25.36 21.16
C PRO A 708 5.00 24.91 21.44
N LEU A 709 5.21 23.60 21.65
CA LEU A 709 6.53 23.05 21.92
C LEU A 709 7.55 23.45 20.83
N HIS A 710 7.13 23.37 19.58
CA HIS A 710 7.95 23.61 18.39
C HIS A 710 8.20 25.10 18.08
N GLN A 711 7.62 26.01 18.86
CA GLN A 711 8.05 27.41 18.87
C GLN A 711 9.28 27.64 19.77
N ARG A 712 9.53 26.77 20.75
CA ARG A 712 10.57 26.98 21.76
C ARG A 712 11.95 26.70 21.18
N LYS A 713 12.91 27.56 21.49
CA LYS A 713 14.29 27.42 20.98
C LYS A 713 14.88 26.08 21.39
N GLY A 714 15.48 25.37 20.44
CA GLY A 714 16.03 24.03 20.62
C GLY A 714 15.06 22.91 20.20
N ALA A 715 13.75 23.15 20.19
CA ALA A 715 12.82 22.22 19.56
C ALA A 715 12.95 22.25 18.03
N ILE A 716 12.49 21.19 17.36
CA ILE A 716 12.42 21.20 15.89
C ILE A 716 11.31 22.20 15.48
N PRO A 717 11.59 23.21 14.65
CA PRO A 717 10.61 24.26 14.39
C PRO A 717 9.44 23.79 13.52
N ASP A 718 8.28 24.39 13.73
CA ASP A 718 7.15 24.31 12.80
C ASP A 718 7.44 25.07 11.50
N PRO A 719 6.84 24.70 10.36
CA PRO A 719 5.90 23.57 10.15
C PRO A 719 6.60 22.19 10.07
N THR A 720 5.86 21.11 9.79
CA THR A 720 6.46 19.80 9.44
C THR A 720 7.17 19.84 8.09
N SER A 721 7.97 18.82 7.78
CA SER A 721 8.84 18.80 6.59
C SER A 721 8.40 17.77 5.55
N GLU A 722 8.29 18.14 4.27
CA GLU A 722 8.06 17.19 3.18
C GLU A 722 9.35 16.44 2.83
N SER A 723 9.45 15.17 3.23
CA SER A 723 10.66 14.34 3.01
C SER A 723 10.82 13.90 1.55
N GLY A 724 9.76 14.00 0.72
CA GLY A 724 9.80 13.76 -0.72
C GLY A 724 10.48 14.86 -1.53
N GLN A 725 10.92 15.94 -0.87
CA GLN A 725 11.68 17.02 -1.49
C GLN A 725 12.60 17.71 -0.48
N LEU A 726 13.91 17.57 -0.69
CA LEU A 726 14.90 18.24 0.14
C LEU A 726 16.22 18.49 -0.60
N MET A 727 17.01 19.45 -0.13
CA MET A 727 18.39 19.63 -0.56
C MET A 727 19.35 19.35 0.57
N ILE A 728 20.46 18.68 0.28
CA ILE A 728 21.48 18.36 1.28
C ILE A 728 22.89 18.37 0.69
N SER A 729 23.81 19.00 1.41
CA SER A 729 25.25 18.99 1.15
C SER A 729 25.89 17.92 2.01
N LYS A 730 26.39 16.85 1.41
CA LYS A 730 27.07 15.77 2.13
C LYS A 730 28.34 16.26 2.82
N SER A 731 29.05 17.23 2.24
CA SER A 731 30.27 17.78 2.86
C SER A 731 30.00 18.45 4.21
N SER A 732 28.84 19.11 4.37
CA SER A 732 28.45 19.78 5.61
C SER A 732 27.52 18.93 6.52
N HIS A 733 26.74 18.01 5.95
CA HIS A 733 25.67 17.28 6.62
C HIS A 733 25.80 15.74 6.57
N MET A 734 26.98 15.18 6.24
CA MET A 734 27.15 13.71 6.20
C MET A 734 26.71 13.04 7.51
N GLN A 735 27.13 13.57 8.64
CA GLN A 735 26.74 13.04 9.95
C GLN A 735 25.21 13.10 10.17
N ALA A 736 24.55 14.18 9.76
CA ALA A 736 23.11 14.33 9.85
C ALA A 736 22.37 13.37 8.91
N LEU A 737 22.89 13.14 7.70
CA LEU A 737 22.36 12.15 6.77
C LEU A 737 22.44 10.73 7.34
N ILE A 738 23.56 10.37 7.96
CA ILE A 738 23.74 9.05 8.60
C ILE A 738 22.79 8.90 9.80
N LEU A 739 22.64 9.94 10.62
CA LEU A 739 21.71 9.92 11.74
C LEU A 739 20.25 9.84 11.27
N ALA A 740 19.89 10.52 10.17
CA ALA A 740 18.58 10.37 9.53
C ALA A 740 18.37 8.93 9.02
N LEU A 741 19.39 8.29 8.44
CA LEU A 741 19.33 6.88 8.07
C LEU A 741 19.09 5.98 9.29
N TYR A 742 19.81 6.22 10.40
CA TYR A 742 19.60 5.50 11.66
C TYR A 742 18.16 5.61 12.16
N TYR A 743 17.59 6.83 12.14
CA TYR A 743 16.19 7.05 12.48
C TYR A 743 15.22 6.32 11.54
N ASN A 744 15.53 6.19 10.26
CA ASN A 744 14.69 5.46 9.31
C ASN A 744 14.81 3.93 9.43
N ILE A 745 16.00 3.42 9.77
CA ILE A 745 16.23 1.99 10.01
C ILE A 745 15.44 1.52 11.23
N TYR A 746 15.54 2.25 12.34
CA TYR A 746 14.80 1.97 13.58
C TYR A 746 13.50 2.79 13.68
N GLY A 747 13.02 3.29 12.54
CA GLY A 747 11.86 4.16 12.44
C GLY A 747 10.56 3.45 12.81
N PRO A 748 10.15 2.40 12.07
CA PRO A 748 8.85 1.76 12.23
C PRO A 748 8.51 1.34 13.66
N THR A 749 9.51 0.97 14.45
CA THR A 749 9.34 0.45 15.81
C THR A 749 9.69 1.45 16.89
N HIS A 750 10.56 2.44 16.65
CA HIS A 750 11.07 3.33 17.71
C HIS A 750 10.96 4.81 17.35
N PHE A 751 11.58 5.26 16.26
CA PHE A 751 11.67 6.70 15.97
C PHE A 751 10.42 7.30 15.31
N TYR A 752 9.67 6.56 14.48
CA TYR A 752 8.42 7.09 13.90
C TYR A 752 7.36 7.34 14.99
N PRO A 753 7.13 6.44 15.97
CA PRO A 753 6.28 6.74 17.13
C PRO A 753 6.72 8.00 17.88
N LEU A 754 8.04 8.21 18.06
CA LEU A 754 8.56 9.41 18.72
C LEU A 754 8.32 10.69 17.91
N PHE A 755 8.39 10.62 16.57
CA PHE A 755 8.27 11.79 15.71
C PHE A 755 6.84 12.17 15.35
N SER A 756 5.97 11.18 15.19
CA SER A 756 4.61 11.40 14.68
C SER A 756 3.52 11.04 15.69
N GLN A 757 3.82 10.20 16.68
CA GLN A 757 2.85 9.73 17.67
C GLN A 757 1.57 9.17 17.04
N GLY A 758 1.71 8.44 15.92
CA GLY A 758 0.60 7.88 15.15
C GLY A 758 -0.20 8.87 14.30
N SER A 759 0.29 10.10 14.12
CA SER A 759 -0.36 11.15 13.33
C SER A 759 -0.23 10.94 11.81
N ASP A 760 -0.96 11.75 11.03
CA ASP A 760 -0.94 11.71 9.57
C ASP A 760 0.47 11.95 8.99
N GLY A 761 0.79 11.18 7.96
CA GLY A 761 2.11 11.19 7.34
C GLY A 761 3.22 10.60 8.21
N GLU A 762 2.90 9.68 9.14
CA GLU A 762 3.91 8.96 9.92
C GLU A 762 4.90 8.22 9.02
N GLY A 763 6.19 8.46 9.25
CA GLY A 763 7.26 7.98 8.39
C GLY A 763 8.54 8.82 8.51
N ASP A 764 9.20 9.04 7.38
CA ASP A 764 10.47 9.77 7.28
C ASP A 764 10.36 11.30 7.40
N LYS A 765 9.14 11.84 7.38
CA LYS A 765 8.80 13.28 7.41
C LYS A 765 9.75 14.11 8.29
N GLU A 766 9.98 13.65 9.52
CA GLU A 766 10.80 14.39 10.48
C GLU A 766 12.24 13.94 10.59
N THR A 767 12.61 12.81 10.01
CA THR A 767 13.89 12.15 10.29
C THR A 767 15.09 13.01 9.90
N PHE A 768 15.07 13.66 8.74
CA PHE A 768 16.18 14.50 8.26
C PHE A 768 16.35 15.78 9.08
N LEU A 769 15.24 16.49 9.36
CA LEU A 769 15.30 17.72 10.13
C LEU A 769 15.60 17.45 11.60
N ALA A 770 15.05 16.39 12.18
CA ALA A 770 15.35 15.94 13.53
C ALA A 770 16.84 15.62 13.70
N ALA A 771 17.45 14.93 12.74
CA ALA A 771 18.87 14.61 12.77
C ALA A 771 19.76 15.86 12.66
N THR A 772 19.34 16.82 11.82
CA THR A 772 20.02 18.10 11.66
C THR A 772 19.97 18.92 12.95
N CYS A 773 18.81 19.02 13.60
CA CYS A 773 18.65 19.68 14.90
C CYS A 773 19.43 18.99 16.03
N ALA A 774 19.43 17.65 16.07
CA ALA A 774 20.15 16.89 17.09
C ALA A 774 21.67 17.10 17.04
N LEU A 775 22.20 17.46 15.87
CA LEU A 775 23.63 17.72 15.65
C LEU A 775 23.98 19.22 15.59
N ASP A 776 23.02 20.10 15.92
CA ASP A 776 23.16 21.56 15.87
C ASP A 776 23.72 22.06 14.51
N LYS A 777 23.20 21.47 13.42
CA LYS A 777 23.61 21.81 12.05
C LYS A 777 22.71 22.91 11.46
N PRO A 778 23.26 23.82 10.65
CA PRO A 778 22.48 24.89 10.03
C PRO A 778 21.51 24.34 8.98
N PHE A 779 20.31 24.90 8.90
CA PHE A 779 19.34 24.56 7.87
C PHE A 779 18.49 25.76 7.51
N TYR A 780 17.81 25.67 6.37
CA TYR A 780 16.73 26.58 6.03
C TYR A 780 15.46 25.80 5.72
N GLN A 781 14.41 26.13 6.45
CA GLN A 781 13.07 25.64 6.18
C GLN A 781 12.30 26.72 5.42
N VAL A 782 11.72 26.35 4.29
CA VAL A 782 10.93 27.27 3.46
C VAL A 782 9.76 27.80 4.29
N ALA A 783 9.70 29.12 4.44
CA ALA A 783 8.73 29.80 5.29
C ALA A 783 7.38 29.94 4.60
N LYS A 784 7.37 30.11 3.27
CA LYS A 784 6.13 30.13 2.49
C LYS A 784 5.43 28.77 2.58
N PHE A 785 4.23 28.75 3.17
CA PHE A 785 3.44 27.53 3.20
C PHE A 785 3.05 27.07 1.79
N LEU A 786 2.86 25.76 1.65
CA LEU A 786 2.47 25.15 0.40
C LEU A 786 1.02 25.52 0.00
N ASN A 787 0.73 25.47 -1.30
CA ASN A 787 -0.63 25.63 -1.81
C ASN A 787 -1.32 24.27 -1.95
N ALA A 788 -2.51 24.10 -1.38
CA ALA A 788 -3.37 23.00 -1.81
C ALA A 788 -3.85 23.26 -3.24
N LEU A 789 -3.50 22.36 -4.16
CA LEU A 789 -3.93 22.38 -5.56
C LEU A 789 -5.01 21.31 -5.75
N GLY A 790 -5.99 21.57 -6.61
CA GLY A 790 -7.18 20.75 -6.67
C GLY A 790 -8.32 21.39 -7.45
N TYR A 791 -9.48 20.76 -7.42
CA TYR A 791 -10.68 21.20 -8.13
C TYR A 791 -11.86 21.35 -7.16
N ILE A 792 -12.93 21.99 -7.64
CA ILE A 792 -14.20 22.08 -6.93
C ILE A 792 -15.13 21.02 -7.51
N ASP A 793 -15.65 20.13 -6.67
CA ASP A 793 -16.59 19.10 -7.09
C ASP A 793 -18.01 19.64 -7.31
N ASN A 794 -18.92 18.77 -7.74
CA ASN A 794 -20.32 19.15 -7.98
C ASN A 794 -21.07 19.58 -6.68
N ASN A 795 -20.55 19.19 -5.51
CA ASN A 795 -21.05 19.58 -4.19
C ASN A 795 -20.45 20.90 -3.70
N LYS A 796 -19.70 21.61 -4.56
CA LYS A 796 -18.98 22.85 -4.26
C LYS A 796 -17.90 22.68 -3.17
N GLN A 797 -17.41 21.47 -2.97
CA GLN A 797 -16.33 21.16 -2.04
C GLN A 797 -14.99 21.16 -2.78
N PHE A 798 -13.95 21.63 -2.10
CA PHE A 798 -12.60 21.57 -2.65
C PHE A 798 -11.99 20.18 -2.44
N VAL A 799 -11.55 19.56 -3.53
CA VAL A 799 -10.85 18.29 -3.54
C VAL A 799 -9.38 18.55 -3.86
N GLY A 800 -8.52 18.39 -2.86
CA GLY A 800 -7.08 18.55 -3.01
C GLY A 800 -6.44 17.36 -3.72
N THR A 801 -5.64 17.65 -4.75
CA THR A 801 -4.97 16.65 -5.60
C THR A 801 -3.45 16.80 -5.68
N GLY A 802 -2.91 17.88 -5.10
CA GLY A 802 -1.47 18.11 -5.07
C GLY A 802 -1.03 19.24 -4.15
N MET A 803 0.28 19.31 -3.92
CA MET A 803 0.91 20.35 -3.12
C MET A 803 1.77 21.24 -4.01
N GLY A 804 1.48 22.53 -4.01
CA GLY A 804 2.31 23.53 -4.67
C GLY A 804 3.40 24.04 -3.72
N GLN A 805 4.66 23.77 -4.04
CA GLN A 805 5.83 24.14 -3.23
C GLN A 805 6.70 25.20 -3.92
N PHE A 806 7.31 26.07 -3.13
CA PHE A 806 7.84 27.35 -3.58
C PHE A 806 9.36 27.40 -3.67
N ASP A 807 9.86 28.34 -4.47
CA ASP A 807 11.30 28.58 -4.61
C ASP A 807 11.92 29.08 -3.28
N PRO A 808 12.88 28.35 -2.69
CA PRO A 808 13.49 28.69 -1.41
C PRO A 808 14.39 29.93 -1.50
N VAL A 809 14.91 30.26 -2.69
CA VAL A 809 15.74 31.44 -2.93
C VAL A 809 14.88 32.69 -2.90
N ASP A 810 13.74 32.68 -3.59
CA ASP A 810 12.77 33.78 -3.56
C ASP A 810 12.20 33.96 -2.13
N ASP A 811 11.86 32.86 -1.47
CA ASP A 811 11.36 32.89 -0.08
C ASP A 811 12.40 33.46 0.90
N TYR A 812 13.66 33.07 0.77
CA TYR A 812 14.74 33.62 1.59
C TYR A 812 14.95 35.12 1.36
N LYS A 813 14.93 35.58 0.10
CA LYS A 813 15.02 37.01 -0.24
C LYS A 813 13.87 37.80 0.39
N ARG A 814 12.65 37.26 0.34
CA ARG A 814 11.47 37.84 0.98
C ARG A 814 11.61 37.92 2.50
N ALA A 815 12.07 36.86 3.15
CA ALA A 815 12.28 36.84 4.61
C ALA A 815 13.33 37.86 5.07
N LEU A 816 14.37 38.11 4.26
CA LEU A 816 15.34 39.18 4.51
C LEU A 816 14.72 40.57 4.31
N ALA A 817 13.92 40.76 3.25
CA ALA A 817 13.30 42.04 2.91
C ALA A 817 12.24 42.50 3.93
N GLN A 818 11.52 41.57 4.56
CA GLN A 818 10.58 41.87 5.67
C GLN A 818 11.26 42.60 6.83
N LYS A 819 12.56 42.35 7.07
CA LYS A 819 13.35 43.08 8.08
C LYS A 819 13.67 44.53 7.67
N THR A 820 13.49 44.87 6.40
CA THR A 820 13.85 46.17 5.80
C THR A 820 12.66 46.96 5.27
N SER A 821 11.42 46.48 5.50
CA SER A 821 10.17 47.11 5.05
C SER A 821 10.06 47.32 3.53
N VAL A 822 10.82 46.57 2.73
CA VAL A 822 10.74 46.59 1.27
C VAL A 822 9.68 45.58 0.80
N LYS A 823 8.78 46.01 -0.08
CA LYS A 823 7.75 45.15 -0.67
C LYS A 823 8.38 44.25 -1.75
N GLU A 824 8.62 43.00 -1.42
CA GLU A 824 9.15 41.97 -2.32
C GLU A 824 8.03 41.17 -3.00
N LYS A 825 8.37 40.52 -4.12
CA LYS A 825 7.45 39.66 -4.88
C LYS A 825 7.21 38.35 -4.11
N GLU A 826 6.00 37.80 -4.22
CA GLU A 826 5.72 36.47 -3.66
C GLU A 826 6.61 35.39 -4.31
N PRO A 827 7.09 34.39 -3.52
CA PRO A 827 7.90 33.31 -4.05
C PRO A 827 7.17 32.58 -5.17
N LYS A 828 7.92 32.20 -6.21
CA LYS A 828 7.33 31.45 -7.33
C LYS A 828 7.09 30.01 -6.94
N LEU A 829 6.06 29.42 -7.53
CA LEU A 829 5.88 27.97 -7.49
C LEU A 829 7.05 27.33 -8.25
N LEU A 830 7.76 26.41 -7.60
CA LEU A 830 8.90 25.71 -8.20
C LEU A 830 8.60 24.23 -8.42
N PHE A 831 7.80 23.64 -7.54
CA PHE A 831 7.45 22.22 -7.57
C PHE A 831 5.96 21.99 -7.33
N LEU A 832 5.45 20.92 -7.93
CA LEU A 832 4.12 20.38 -7.71
C LEU A 832 4.26 18.92 -7.30
N HIS A 833 3.95 18.62 -6.04
CA HIS A 833 3.87 17.26 -5.53
C HIS A 833 2.50 16.67 -5.90
N ALA A 834 2.47 15.80 -6.90
CA ALA A 834 1.27 15.12 -7.40
C ALA A 834 0.98 13.84 -6.59
N ASN A 835 0.78 14.02 -5.28
CA ASN A 835 0.73 12.92 -4.31
C ASN A 835 -0.51 12.04 -4.46
N PHE A 836 -1.68 12.60 -4.78
CA PHE A 836 -2.91 11.82 -4.94
C PHE A 836 -3.97 12.52 -5.82
N PRO A 837 -4.39 11.96 -6.97
CA PRO A 837 -3.91 10.71 -7.57
C PRO A 837 -2.54 10.87 -8.23
N LYS A 838 -1.76 9.78 -8.27
CA LYS A 838 -0.51 9.74 -9.04
C LYS A 838 -0.81 9.83 -10.53
N LEU A 839 0.06 10.48 -11.29
CA LEU A 839 -0.11 10.73 -12.74
C LEU A 839 0.18 9.48 -13.60
N ASP A 840 -0.69 8.48 -13.50
CA ASP A 840 -0.74 7.31 -14.38
C ASP A 840 -1.99 7.41 -15.26
N PRO A 841 -1.88 7.60 -16.59
CA PRO A 841 -3.03 7.88 -17.44
C PRO A 841 -4.03 6.72 -17.50
N TRP A 842 -3.60 5.48 -17.25
CA TRP A 842 -4.51 4.33 -17.25
C TRP A 842 -5.26 4.24 -15.93
N ILE A 843 -4.56 4.34 -14.80
CA ILE A 843 -5.18 4.33 -13.47
C ILE A 843 -6.14 5.52 -13.31
N LEU A 844 -5.73 6.71 -13.75
CA LEU A 844 -6.57 7.92 -13.72
C LEU A 844 -7.91 7.69 -14.45
N LYS A 845 -7.88 6.94 -15.55
CA LYS A 845 -9.09 6.53 -16.28
C LYS A 845 -9.86 5.45 -15.55
N THR A 846 -9.24 4.31 -15.26
CA THR A 846 -9.94 3.11 -14.77
C THR A 846 -10.48 3.26 -13.36
N GLU A 847 -9.87 4.13 -12.54
CA GLU A 847 -10.35 4.44 -11.19
C GLU A 847 -11.20 5.72 -11.11
N ASN A 848 -11.67 6.22 -12.26
CA ASN A 848 -12.52 7.41 -12.36
C ASN A 848 -11.93 8.66 -11.67
N LYS A 849 -10.60 8.82 -11.64
CA LYS A 849 -9.95 9.95 -10.95
C LYS A 849 -10.02 11.27 -11.71
N ILE A 850 -10.35 11.21 -13.00
CA ILE A 850 -10.51 12.38 -13.89
C ILE A 850 -11.96 12.53 -14.37
N PHE A 851 -12.90 11.88 -13.71
CA PHE A 851 -14.33 11.88 -14.05
C PHE A 851 -15.17 12.22 -12.82
N ASP A 852 -16.17 13.08 -12.98
CA ASP A 852 -17.14 13.37 -11.93
C ASP A 852 -18.17 12.23 -11.79
N GLU A 853 -19.08 12.37 -10.82
CA GLU A 853 -20.16 11.41 -10.56
C GLU A 853 -21.11 11.18 -11.76
N ASN A 854 -21.12 12.09 -12.73
CA ASN A 854 -21.91 12.01 -13.96
C ASN A 854 -21.11 11.44 -15.15
N GLY A 855 -19.86 11.00 -14.92
CA GLY A 855 -18.96 10.51 -15.95
C GLY A 855 -18.37 11.60 -16.84
N LYS A 856 -18.47 12.88 -16.45
CA LYS A 856 -17.89 14.01 -17.19
C LYS A 856 -16.47 14.26 -16.71
N ARG A 857 -15.57 14.53 -17.66
CA ARG A 857 -14.17 14.88 -17.35
C ARG A 857 -14.05 16.23 -16.64
N PHE A 858 -13.14 16.31 -15.68
CA PHE A 858 -12.72 17.54 -15.01
C PHE A 858 -11.19 17.71 -15.02
N ARG A 859 -10.70 18.93 -14.72
CA ARG A 859 -9.27 19.25 -14.58
C ARG A 859 -8.80 19.03 -13.14
N LEU A 860 -7.77 18.19 -12.94
CA LEU A 860 -7.32 17.71 -11.62
C LEU A 860 -6.80 18.82 -10.69
N TYR A 861 -6.07 19.80 -11.23
CA TYR A 861 -5.39 20.84 -10.44
C TYR A 861 -6.11 22.19 -10.49
N GLY A 862 -7.31 22.19 -11.07
CA GLY A 862 -8.20 23.34 -11.11
C GLY A 862 -7.76 24.43 -12.08
N THR A 863 -8.58 25.47 -12.14
CA THR A 863 -8.48 26.52 -13.17
C THR A 863 -7.34 27.52 -12.93
N SER A 864 -6.92 27.71 -11.68
CA SER A 864 -5.90 28.70 -11.33
C SER A 864 -4.46 28.34 -11.75
N MET A 865 -4.22 27.16 -12.32
CA MET A 865 -2.86 26.67 -12.58
C MET A 865 -2.07 27.54 -13.55
N ARG A 866 -2.71 28.05 -14.60
CA ARG A 866 -2.06 28.95 -15.57
C ARG A 866 -1.64 30.27 -14.94
N LEU A 867 -2.46 30.81 -14.02
CA LEU A 867 -2.12 32.00 -13.26
C LEU A 867 -0.93 31.77 -12.31
N LYS A 868 -0.84 30.57 -11.70
CA LYS A 868 0.22 30.23 -10.74
C LYS A 868 1.55 29.86 -11.39
N THR A 869 1.52 29.17 -12.53
CA THR A 869 2.72 28.58 -13.17
C THR A 869 3.09 29.23 -14.50
N GLY A 870 2.20 30.03 -15.07
CA GLY A 870 2.36 30.60 -16.42
C GLY A 870 1.99 29.63 -17.56
N VAL A 871 1.67 28.37 -17.25
CA VAL A 871 1.38 27.32 -18.25
C VAL A 871 0.16 26.47 -17.84
N ASP A 872 -0.47 25.82 -18.81
CA ASP A 872 -1.44 24.75 -18.52
C ASP A 872 -0.68 23.48 -18.11
N PHE A 873 -0.45 23.31 -16.81
CA PHE A 873 0.33 22.20 -16.26
C PHE A 873 -0.23 20.83 -16.69
N GLU A 874 -1.55 20.62 -16.63
CA GLU A 874 -2.17 19.34 -17.01
C GLU A 874 -1.96 19.04 -18.48
N MET A 875 -2.13 20.03 -19.35
CA MET A 875 -1.86 19.89 -20.77
C MET A 875 -0.40 19.53 -21.05
N VAL A 876 0.55 20.16 -20.34
CA VAL A 876 1.98 19.84 -20.46
C VAL A 876 2.23 18.38 -20.04
N MET A 877 1.67 17.95 -18.90
CA MET A 877 1.83 16.58 -18.42
C MET A 877 1.26 15.56 -19.40
N TYR A 878 0.03 15.73 -19.89
CA TYR A 878 -0.58 14.81 -20.85
C TYR A 878 0.14 14.79 -22.20
N LYS A 879 0.68 15.94 -22.66
CA LYS A 879 1.55 15.97 -23.85
C LYS A 879 2.85 15.20 -23.64
N ASN A 880 3.47 15.33 -22.45
CA ASN A 880 4.63 14.52 -22.11
C ASN A 880 4.29 13.02 -22.07
N MET A 881 3.13 12.64 -21.52
CA MET A 881 2.65 11.25 -21.53
C MET A 881 2.44 10.73 -22.95
N HIS A 882 1.77 11.51 -23.81
CA HIS A 882 1.57 11.17 -25.21
C HIS A 882 2.91 10.97 -25.93
N HIS A 883 3.84 11.90 -25.75
CA HIS A 883 5.15 11.82 -26.38
C HIS A 883 5.91 10.55 -25.95
N LEU A 884 5.98 10.27 -24.65
CA LEU A 884 6.72 9.12 -24.12
C LEU A 884 6.06 7.78 -24.50
N LEU A 885 4.73 7.67 -24.36
CA LEU A 885 4.02 6.40 -24.49
C LEU A 885 3.56 6.10 -25.92
N CYS A 886 3.22 7.12 -26.70
CA CYS A 886 2.56 6.97 -28.00
C CYS A 886 3.47 7.30 -29.17
N GLU A 887 4.25 8.38 -29.09
CA GLU A 887 5.15 8.78 -30.18
C GLU A 887 6.48 8.02 -30.12
N LEU A 888 7.15 8.05 -28.96
CA LEU A 888 8.40 7.32 -28.75
C LEU A 888 8.18 5.83 -28.48
N ASN A 889 6.95 5.44 -28.16
CA ASN A 889 6.56 4.05 -27.87
C ASN A 889 7.46 3.41 -26.80
N ILE A 890 7.86 4.18 -25.77
CA ILE A 890 8.69 3.68 -24.68
C ILE A 890 7.92 2.62 -23.89
N LYS A 891 8.56 1.48 -23.64
CA LYS A 891 7.97 0.38 -22.87
C LYS A 891 8.31 0.59 -21.39
N PHE A 892 7.27 0.64 -20.58
CA PHE A 892 7.37 0.58 -19.12
C PHE A 892 6.66 -0.68 -18.66
N GLU A 893 7.23 -1.39 -17.68
CA GLU A 893 6.61 -2.56 -17.07
C GLU A 893 5.23 -2.21 -16.45
N THR A 894 5.06 -0.98 -15.97
CA THR A 894 3.77 -0.50 -15.41
C THR A 894 2.62 -0.53 -16.41
N PHE A 895 2.91 -0.37 -17.70
CA PHE A 895 1.92 -0.41 -18.78
C PHE A 895 1.94 -1.71 -19.58
N SER A 896 2.71 -2.73 -19.16
CA SER A 896 2.87 -3.96 -19.95
C SER A 896 1.58 -4.76 -20.10
N ALA A 897 0.64 -4.55 -19.18
CA ALA A 897 -0.67 -5.20 -19.15
C ALA A 897 -1.77 -4.40 -19.86
N VAL A 898 -1.45 -3.20 -20.35
CA VAL A 898 -2.42 -2.29 -20.98
C VAL A 898 -2.21 -2.33 -22.49
N ASN A 899 -3.30 -2.47 -23.25
CA ASN A 899 -3.21 -2.34 -24.70
C ASN A 899 -2.75 -0.90 -25.04
N ARG A 900 -1.67 -0.81 -25.84
CA ARG A 900 -1.05 0.47 -26.17
C ARG A 900 -1.99 1.40 -26.94
N GLU A 901 -2.78 0.87 -27.86
CA GLU A 901 -3.72 1.66 -28.66
C GLU A 901 -4.78 2.28 -27.75
N ASP A 902 -5.34 1.50 -26.81
CA ASP A 902 -6.31 1.99 -25.83
C ASP A 902 -5.70 3.04 -24.89
N LEU A 903 -4.46 2.83 -24.45
CA LEU A 903 -3.71 3.78 -23.62
C LEU A 903 -3.53 5.11 -24.35
N CYS A 904 -3.09 5.06 -25.61
CA CYS A 904 -2.86 6.25 -26.42
C CYS A 904 -4.17 6.94 -26.84
N GLN A 905 -5.22 6.17 -27.08
CA GLN A 905 -6.55 6.72 -27.31
C GLN A 905 -7.04 7.47 -26.07
N GLU A 906 -6.90 6.91 -24.87
CA GLU A 906 -7.28 7.59 -23.63
C GLU A 906 -6.53 8.91 -23.45
N ILE A 907 -5.20 8.89 -23.62
CA ILE A 907 -4.37 10.09 -23.50
C ILE A 907 -4.84 11.17 -24.49
N ASN A 908 -5.11 10.79 -25.75
CA ASN A 908 -5.59 11.72 -26.77
C ASN A 908 -6.99 12.28 -26.48
N VAL A 909 -7.90 11.44 -25.99
CA VAL A 909 -9.24 11.89 -25.57
C VAL A 909 -9.12 12.92 -24.45
N HIS A 910 -8.23 12.69 -23.47
CA HIS A 910 -8.04 13.64 -22.38
C HIS A 910 -7.33 14.93 -22.84
N ILE A 911 -6.32 14.85 -23.72
CA ILE A 911 -5.70 16.04 -24.34
C ILE A 911 -6.75 16.90 -25.04
N LYS A 912 -7.66 16.28 -25.80
CA LYS A 912 -8.76 16.99 -26.46
C LYS A 912 -9.65 17.70 -25.43
N TYR A 913 -10.04 17.00 -24.37
CA TYR A 913 -10.81 17.60 -23.27
C TYR A 913 -10.09 18.81 -22.65
N LEU A 914 -8.79 18.71 -22.38
CA LEU A 914 -8.01 19.82 -21.85
C LEU A 914 -7.98 21.00 -22.84
N SER A 915 -7.81 20.73 -24.14
CA SER A 915 -7.84 21.77 -25.18
C SER A 915 -9.20 22.48 -25.23
N ASP A 916 -10.29 21.72 -25.19
CA ASP A 916 -11.66 22.27 -25.24
C ASP A 916 -12.00 23.10 -23.99
N THR A 917 -11.29 22.86 -22.88
CA THR A 917 -11.48 23.53 -21.59
C THR A 917 -10.38 24.53 -21.23
N GLU A 918 -9.49 24.90 -22.17
CA GLU A 918 -8.41 25.86 -21.93
C GLU A 918 -8.94 27.24 -21.48
N HIS A 919 -10.09 27.65 -22.01
CA HIS A 919 -10.77 28.90 -21.66
C HIS A 919 -11.20 28.99 -20.18
N LEU A 920 -11.21 27.87 -19.45
CA LEU A 920 -11.49 27.86 -18.02
C LEU A 920 -10.28 28.28 -17.17
N LEU A 921 -9.08 28.39 -17.75
CA LEU A 921 -7.83 28.69 -17.03
C LEU A 921 -7.53 30.19 -16.89
N GLU A 922 -8.37 31.04 -17.47
CA GLU A 922 -8.34 32.51 -17.37
C GLU A 922 -9.35 32.98 -16.32
#